data_AF-A0AAD5DHH1-F1
#
_entry.id   AF-A0AAD5DHH1-F1
#
_cell.length_a   1.000
_cell.length_b   1.000
_cell.length_c   1.000
_cell.angle_alpha   90.00
_cell.angle_beta   90.00
_cell.angle_gamma   90.00
#
_symmetry.space_group_name_H-M   'P 1'
#
loop_
_entity.id
_entity.type
_entity.pdbx_description
1 polymer ?
#
loop_
_entity_poly.entity_id
_entity_poly.type
_entity_poly.pdbx_seq_one_letter_code
_entity_poly.pdbx_strand_id
1 'polypeptide(L)'
;MALEQARAALAALYTSPDEEQRRAADTWLRSFGTQEGAWHRLLALLADSAAAEHERFFAATALRPLAQRQKEPVQPDAAPTAVQQLAQQYAAAAAAGAWAIANPLAAALAALAGAQATITSSGSSSSQLAAAVHLLSALAEAACSLDTSMHPQRREAAKAALAAAPEPLAAVQQALAAAAGVDVQLQVAALQLLQAWCALGPPPAGAEAASDLLQQMHLAALDPALGSAAAEAVAALYGSCCAETGGSNGGSSGRGSNGSCSSSSGQRQLGLLGMLCSLLPSFTAALQQALSQAHGSSQQAQLLNAALSILGAAAKAADSQAQLGAAGQQAAGDTVQLAADVALLALQHPQFDVVLAALQHWDEQLERWKALGSCSSGSSSSSGVACSPQQQQALLGQLCGALLQRMVLPPHLPPACLTADARDLPDSMHLVRREVADTFRSATDCLGVLTARQQLLQLAQQAQAAWQAGGGWQEYECTLYALNLVWGKQRSAQPDAASVAEAQQAAALVAAALQPGVPKLAGTALTLLGGISEQLPLLEACGRPQQGQQAQHSQQAQQQASLPHLLSLLVQLLQQSADDKLSRNAATCCSRLAAHRPLAALLVARHPNWSDALCGCFAAAARGQQPHVQSGEDQPTSHFLLSAICHLAAAGADNSPAAEAGAAAASQRGGQLLQRLLSQPAAAAEAALAAAATASSVDHRQQALDQAAAHLETIAVALEAAACGGTSGGSHSGSKDRPESNGLAEQLLGVLSSLAGMLQQAVAAAGAAATQQLPGEPLLLQALCRVAAATAATPAAGAGLQLVQPFAASPQHPCLLRALASLAGGSCLQASMPQLQQAASSCIQASAAQHADDSDWQPALLHLGEACVLHLPAVAADAATLDALLVAAQHSMRSYNRTVCERALSFAEALCCCGSCVPEATGAGQDAAAAAAAAAAAAAAAAAAAAAAAAARHHLQQRLDAGGLGTAVVLGLLLAAAGAMPPYMVIAIADALHRTWRAVGDDRFAAWLRGAALESAPADAPWRRWKREAQEAAVADLLSPQCALDARRFKRLLKVFTGGKKKGQRVDQPARGG
;
A
#
# COMPACT_ATOMS: atom_id res chain seq x y z
N MET A 1 35.41 -34.26 -13.53
CA MET A 1 34.72 -33.26 -14.38
C MET A 1 33.88 -32.26 -13.60
N ALA A 2 32.66 -32.58 -13.12
CA ALA A 2 31.80 -31.51 -12.55
C ALA A 2 32.33 -30.85 -11.26
N LEU A 3 33.06 -31.59 -10.40
CA LEU A 3 33.69 -31.02 -9.20
C LEU A 3 34.86 -30.08 -9.57
N GLU A 4 35.68 -30.46 -10.55
CA GLU A 4 36.78 -29.63 -11.04
C GLU A 4 36.26 -28.36 -11.73
N GLN A 5 35.12 -28.46 -12.44
CA GLN A 5 34.44 -27.28 -13.00
C GLN A 5 33.95 -26.33 -11.90
N ALA A 6 33.42 -26.87 -10.79
CA ALA A 6 33.03 -26.05 -9.65
C ALA A 6 34.24 -25.37 -9.00
N ARG A 7 35.37 -26.07 -8.84
CA ARG A 7 36.63 -25.46 -8.37
C ARG A 7 37.15 -24.38 -9.31
N ALA A 8 37.12 -24.62 -10.61
CA ALA A 8 37.53 -23.64 -11.61
C ALA A 8 36.62 -22.39 -11.60
N ALA A 9 35.31 -22.58 -11.47
CA ALA A 9 34.35 -21.48 -11.34
C ALA A 9 34.55 -20.70 -10.03
N LEU A 10 34.80 -21.38 -8.90
CA LEU A 10 35.11 -20.73 -7.62
C LEU A 10 36.43 -19.95 -7.68
N ALA A 11 37.47 -20.54 -8.26
CA ALA A 11 38.73 -19.86 -8.50
C ALA A 11 38.50 -18.61 -9.37
N ALA A 12 37.72 -18.70 -10.45
CA ALA A 12 37.37 -17.55 -11.27
C ALA A 12 36.58 -16.48 -10.50
N LEU A 13 35.59 -16.88 -9.69
CA LEU A 13 34.77 -15.95 -8.90
C LEU A 13 35.60 -15.13 -7.91
N TYR A 14 36.54 -15.78 -7.21
CA TYR A 14 37.32 -15.14 -6.15
C TYR A 14 38.66 -14.55 -6.61
N THR A 15 39.26 -15.06 -7.69
CA THR A 15 40.62 -14.67 -8.10
C THR A 15 40.70 -14.03 -9.49
N SER A 16 39.65 -14.12 -10.33
CA SER A 16 39.70 -13.47 -11.65
C SER A 16 39.59 -11.94 -11.52
N PRO A 17 40.48 -11.18 -12.18
CA PRO A 17 40.35 -9.73 -12.27
C PRO A 17 39.25 -9.29 -13.25
N ASP A 18 38.77 -10.19 -14.11
CA ASP A 18 37.75 -9.92 -15.14
C ASP A 18 36.33 -10.01 -14.55
N GLU A 19 35.58 -8.91 -14.59
CA GLU A 19 34.22 -8.85 -14.07
C GLU A 19 33.24 -9.74 -14.84
N GLU A 20 33.41 -9.90 -16.16
CA GLU A 20 32.55 -10.77 -16.97
C GLU A 20 32.74 -12.23 -16.58
N GLN A 21 34.00 -12.65 -16.36
CA GLN A 21 34.30 -13.99 -15.87
C GLN A 21 33.73 -14.25 -14.48
N ARG A 22 33.82 -13.27 -13.56
CA ARG A 22 33.20 -13.40 -12.22
C ARG A 22 31.68 -13.53 -12.30
N ARG A 23 31.01 -12.73 -13.15
CA ARG A 23 29.56 -12.83 -13.37
C ARG A 23 29.17 -14.16 -14.01
N ALA A 24 29.94 -14.65 -14.98
CA ALA A 24 29.72 -15.95 -15.61
C ALA A 24 29.91 -17.11 -14.61
N ALA A 25 30.95 -17.03 -13.77
CA ALA A 25 31.20 -17.99 -12.70
C ALA A 25 30.08 -18.01 -11.65
N ASP A 26 29.62 -16.85 -11.17
CA ASP A 26 28.49 -16.74 -10.23
C ASP A 26 27.20 -17.32 -10.84
N THR A 27 26.89 -16.97 -12.10
CA THR A 27 25.73 -17.51 -12.81
C THR A 27 25.80 -19.05 -12.90
N TRP A 28 26.97 -19.59 -13.24
CA TRP A 28 27.18 -21.02 -13.32
C TRP A 28 27.06 -21.69 -11.94
N LEU A 29 27.67 -21.13 -10.89
CA LEU A 29 27.62 -21.67 -9.52
C LEU A 29 26.20 -21.67 -8.94
N ARG A 30 25.38 -20.68 -9.27
CA ARG A 30 23.95 -20.67 -8.92
C ARG A 30 23.19 -21.80 -9.62
N SER A 31 23.52 -22.08 -10.88
CA SER A 31 22.95 -23.23 -11.61
C SER A 31 23.48 -24.58 -11.12
N PHE A 32 24.68 -24.63 -10.54
CA PHE A 32 25.28 -25.88 -10.06
C PHE A 32 24.42 -26.54 -8.98
N GLY A 33 23.83 -25.76 -8.08
CA GLY A 33 22.92 -26.26 -7.04
C GLY A 33 21.63 -26.88 -7.58
N THR A 34 21.29 -26.72 -8.86
CA THR A 34 20.12 -27.38 -9.48
C THR A 34 20.49 -28.58 -10.35
N GLN A 35 21.77 -28.89 -10.49
CA GLN A 35 22.23 -30.04 -11.27
C GLN A 35 22.06 -31.35 -10.50
N GLU A 36 21.81 -32.43 -11.25
CA GLU A 36 21.72 -33.79 -10.71
C GLU A 36 23.03 -34.20 -10.02
N GLY A 37 22.92 -34.74 -8.81
CA GLY A 37 24.07 -35.16 -8.01
C GLY A 37 24.89 -34.03 -7.38
N ALA A 38 24.44 -32.77 -7.45
CA ALA A 38 25.11 -31.63 -6.79
C ALA A 38 25.34 -31.90 -5.29
N TRP A 39 24.37 -32.50 -4.61
CA TRP A 39 24.45 -32.89 -3.20
C TRP A 39 25.73 -33.69 -2.86
N HIS A 40 25.96 -34.79 -3.56
CA HIS A 40 27.12 -35.66 -3.32
C HIS A 40 28.44 -34.96 -3.63
N ARG A 41 28.47 -34.13 -4.67
CA ARG A 41 29.67 -33.38 -5.06
C ARG A 41 30.05 -32.31 -4.03
N LEU A 42 29.06 -31.62 -3.46
CA LEU A 42 29.29 -30.63 -2.41
C LEU A 42 29.77 -31.29 -1.11
N LEU A 43 29.23 -32.45 -0.74
CA LEU A 43 29.73 -33.23 0.39
C LEU A 43 31.18 -33.70 0.18
N ALA A 44 31.50 -34.16 -1.03
CA ALA A 44 32.87 -34.53 -1.39
C ALA A 44 33.81 -33.32 -1.31
N LEU A 45 33.37 -32.13 -1.74
CA LEU A 45 34.16 -30.90 -1.65
C LEU A 45 34.45 -30.50 -0.20
N LEU A 46 33.48 -30.69 0.71
CA LEU A 46 33.68 -30.44 2.15
C LEU A 46 34.65 -31.42 2.78
N ALA A 47 34.52 -32.70 2.45
CA ALA A 47 35.36 -33.76 3.02
C ALA A 47 36.81 -33.73 2.50
N ASP A 48 37.07 -33.02 1.39
CA ASP A 48 38.42 -32.90 0.84
C ASP A 48 39.30 -32.00 1.72
N SER A 49 40.31 -32.60 2.34
CA SER A 49 41.32 -31.91 3.13
C SER A 49 42.13 -30.88 2.32
N ALA A 50 42.23 -31.07 1.00
CA ALA A 50 42.90 -30.16 0.08
C ALA A 50 42.03 -28.99 -0.41
N ALA A 51 40.72 -29.02 -0.15
CA ALA A 51 39.82 -27.93 -0.52
C ALA A 51 40.16 -26.64 0.22
N ALA A 52 40.16 -25.53 -0.50
CA ALA A 52 40.39 -24.21 0.10
C ALA A 52 39.20 -23.78 0.97
N GLU A 53 39.42 -22.85 1.91
CA GLU A 53 38.38 -22.40 2.84
C GLU A 53 37.14 -21.83 2.12
N HIS A 54 37.35 -21.02 1.07
CA HIS A 54 36.25 -20.47 0.26
C HIS A 54 35.47 -21.56 -0.51
N GLU A 55 36.14 -22.66 -0.90
CA GLU A 55 35.46 -23.81 -1.53
C GLU A 55 34.58 -24.54 -0.53
N ARG A 56 35.08 -24.77 0.69
CA ARG A 56 34.29 -25.37 1.78
C ARG A 56 33.14 -24.45 2.20
N PHE A 57 33.36 -23.15 2.24
CA PHE A 57 32.32 -22.15 2.52
C PHE A 57 31.22 -22.18 1.46
N PHE A 58 31.58 -22.19 0.17
CA PHE A 58 30.61 -22.37 -0.92
C PHE A 58 29.84 -23.68 -0.77
N ALA A 59 30.55 -24.79 -0.49
CA ALA A 59 29.93 -26.09 -0.37
C ALA A 59 28.91 -26.16 0.77
N ALA A 60 29.28 -25.64 1.95
CA ALA A 60 28.39 -25.53 3.11
C ALA A 60 27.18 -24.65 2.81
N THR A 61 27.38 -23.50 2.15
CA THR A 61 26.32 -22.55 1.80
C THR A 61 25.36 -23.12 0.75
N ALA A 62 25.86 -23.86 -0.23
CA ALA A 62 25.06 -24.50 -1.29
C ALA A 62 24.28 -25.73 -0.79
N LEU A 63 24.78 -26.44 0.22
CA LEU A 63 24.06 -27.57 0.84
C LEU A 63 22.83 -27.13 1.63
N ARG A 64 22.84 -25.93 2.23
CA ARG A 64 21.71 -25.39 2.98
C ARG A 64 20.40 -25.34 2.16
N PRO A 65 20.31 -24.64 1.00
CA PRO A 65 19.08 -24.61 0.21
C PRO A 65 18.71 -25.97 -0.39
N LEU A 66 19.69 -26.84 -0.68
CA LEU A 66 19.43 -28.21 -1.11
C LEU A 66 18.74 -29.03 0.00
N ALA A 67 19.24 -28.93 1.23
CA ALA A 67 18.65 -29.59 2.40
C ALA A 67 17.26 -29.04 2.71
N GLN A 68 17.07 -27.73 2.57
CA GLN A 68 15.79 -27.06 2.83
C GLN A 68 14.74 -27.36 1.76
N ARG A 69 15.06 -27.28 0.47
CA ARG A 69 14.07 -27.33 -0.63
C ARG A 69 13.89 -28.70 -1.27
N GLN A 70 14.81 -29.66 -1.05
CA GLN A 70 14.81 -31.03 -1.60
C GLN A 70 14.11 -31.15 -2.97
N LYS A 71 14.64 -30.48 -4.00
CA LYS A 71 14.13 -30.63 -5.38
C LYS A 71 14.26 -32.09 -5.84
N GLU A 72 15.36 -32.72 -5.48
CA GLU A 72 15.61 -34.15 -5.60
C GLU A 72 15.54 -34.72 -4.17
N PRO A 73 14.54 -35.56 -3.83
CA PRO A 73 14.46 -36.13 -2.50
C PRO A 73 15.69 -37.00 -2.28
N VAL A 74 16.46 -36.72 -1.23
CA VAL A 74 17.50 -37.65 -0.76
C VAL A 74 16.80 -38.99 -0.55
N GLN A 75 17.30 -40.05 -1.19
CA GLN A 75 16.69 -41.36 -1.06
C GLN A 75 16.57 -41.70 0.44
N PRO A 76 15.41 -42.19 0.92
CA PRO A 76 15.17 -42.39 2.34
C PRO A 76 16.28 -43.20 3.03
N ASP A 77 16.84 -44.19 2.31
CA ASP A 77 17.91 -45.06 2.80
C ASP A 77 19.28 -44.35 2.89
N ALA A 78 19.51 -43.31 2.10
CA ALA A 78 20.75 -42.52 2.10
C ALA A 78 20.72 -41.36 3.10
N ALA A 79 19.54 -40.97 3.58
CA ALA A 79 19.39 -39.83 4.48
C ALA A 79 20.19 -39.97 5.80
N PRO A 80 20.20 -41.13 6.50
CA PRO A 80 20.99 -41.29 7.73
C PRO A 80 22.50 -41.09 7.50
N THR A 81 23.02 -41.62 6.38
CA THR A 81 24.43 -41.46 6.00
C THR A 81 24.76 -40.01 5.69
N ALA A 82 23.89 -39.30 4.96
CA ALA A 82 24.06 -37.88 4.68
C ALA A 82 24.05 -37.02 5.95
N VAL A 83 23.15 -37.31 6.89
CA VAL A 83 23.09 -36.66 8.22
C VAL A 83 24.39 -36.91 8.99
N GLN A 84 24.87 -38.15 9.03
CA GLN A 84 26.13 -38.49 9.70
C GLN A 84 27.34 -37.77 9.10
N GLN A 85 27.43 -37.72 7.76
CA GLN A 85 28.51 -37.01 7.07
C GLN A 85 28.47 -35.51 7.36
N LEU A 86 27.29 -34.88 7.28
CA LEU A 86 27.12 -33.46 7.63
C LEU A 86 27.50 -33.19 9.09
N ALA A 87 27.10 -34.07 10.02
CA ALA A 87 27.44 -33.94 11.44
C ALA A 87 28.96 -34.03 11.68
N GLN A 88 29.66 -34.93 10.97
CA GLN A 88 31.11 -35.02 11.03
C GLN A 88 31.79 -33.75 10.49
N GLN A 89 31.34 -33.23 9.35
CA GLN A 89 31.88 -31.99 8.78
C GLN A 89 31.60 -30.79 9.68
N TYR A 90 30.42 -30.73 10.27
CA TYR A 90 30.04 -29.71 11.24
C TYR A 90 30.95 -29.75 12.48
N ALA A 91 31.12 -30.92 13.09
CA ALA A 91 31.96 -31.09 14.27
C ALA A 91 33.43 -30.73 13.99
N ALA A 92 33.94 -31.11 12.81
CA ALA A 92 35.30 -30.75 12.39
C ALA A 92 35.46 -29.23 12.22
N ALA A 93 34.51 -28.57 11.56
CA ALA A 93 34.53 -27.12 11.37
C ALA A 93 34.42 -26.36 12.70
N ALA A 94 33.54 -26.80 13.61
CA ALA A 94 33.38 -26.18 14.92
C ALA A 94 34.61 -26.38 15.82
N ALA A 95 35.22 -27.57 15.80
CA ALA A 95 36.48 -27.83 16.51
C ALA A 95 37.64 -26.95 16.01
N ALA A 96 37.63 -26.60 14.72
CA ALA A 96 38.59 -25.67 14.11
C ALA A 96 38.24 -24.19 14.32
N GLY A 97 37.09 -23.85 14.94
CA GLY A 97 36.61 -22.48 15.08
C GLY A 97 36.16 -21.84 13.75
N ALA A 98 35.95 -22.62 12.69
CA ALA A 98 35.58 -22.15 11.36
C ALA A 98 34.06 -21.88 11.25
N TRP A 99 33.54 -20.94 12.04
CA TRP A 99 32.10 -20.69 12.18
C TRP A 99 31.40 -20.27 10.89
N ALA A 100 32.10 -19.62 9.95
CA ALA A 100 31.57 -19.30 8.63
C ALA A 100 31.14 -20.56 7.84
N ILE A 101 31.82 -21.69 8.06
CA ILE A 101 31.50 -23.00 7.46
C ILE A 101 30.53 -23.76 8.37
N ALA A 102 30.77 -23.75 9.69
CA ALA A 102 29.97 -24.52 10.64
C ALA A 102 28.50 -24.07 10.68
N ASN A 103 28.20 -22.77 10.58
CA ASN A 103 26.82 -22.26 10.68
C ASN A 103 25.92 -22.72 9.50
N PRO A 104 26.33 -22.61 8.23
CA PRO A 104 25.55 -23.19 7.12
C PRO A 104 25.41 -24.72 7.23
N LEU A 105 26.43 -25.43 7.73
CA LEU A 105 26.35 -26.88 7.98
C LEU A 105 25.35 -27.22 9.07
N ALA A 106 25.31 -26.47 10.17
CA ALA A 106 24.31 -26.62 11.22
C ALA A 106 22.90 -26.43 10.66
N ALA A 107 22.68 -25.41 9.83
CA ALA A 107 21.39 -25.16 9.18
C ALA A 107 21.00 -26.29 8.19
N ALA A 108 21.96 -26.79 7.41
CA ALA A 108 21.74 -27.92 6.50
C ALA A 108 21.41 -29.20 7.28
N LEU A 109 22.17 -29.49 8.34
CA LEU A 109 21.96 -30.62 9.24
C LEU A 109 20.58 -30.54 9.92
N ALA A 110 20.21 -29.37 10.44
CA ALA A 110 18.92 -29.12 11.07
C ALA A 110 17.75 -29.33 10.10
N ALA A 111 17.86 -28.86 8.86
CA ALA A 111 16.85 -29.05 7.83
C ALA A 111 16.66 -30.54 7.46
N LEU A 112 17.75 -31.33 7.50
CA LEU A 112 17.75 -32.74 7.08
C LEU A 112 17.36 -33.71 8.20
N ALA A 113 17.89 -33.50 9.41
CA ALA A 113 17.63 -34.35 10.56
C ALA A 113 16.25 -34.09 11.19
N GLY A 114 15.70 -32.88 11.03
CA GLY A 114 14.49 -32.46 11.74
C GLY A 114 14.65 -32.60 13.26
N ALA A 115 13.59 -33.03 13.96
CA ALA A 115 13.60 -33.18 15.42
C ALA A 115 14.36 -34.42 15.94
N GLN A 116 14.96 -35.25 15.08
CA GLN A 116 15.65 -36.49 15.48
C GLN A 116 17.16 -36.33 15.69
N ALA A 117 17.69 -35.11 15.63
CA ALA A 117 19.10 -34.86 15.89
C ALA A 117 19.42 -35.05 17.39
N THR A 118 19.75 -36.27 17.80
CA THR A 118 20.31 -36.54 19.13
C THR A 118 21.73 -35.98 19.21
N ILE A 119 21.89 -34.85 19.88
CA ILE A 119 23.19 -34.30 20.24
C ILE A 119 23.65 -35.05 21.49
N THR A 120 24.53 -36.04 21.34
CA THR A 120 25.21 -36.67 22.49
C THR A 120 26.39 -35.80 22.92
N SER A 121 26.12 -34.66 23.57
CA SER A 121 27.14 -33.76 24.11
C SER A 121 27.62 -34.25 25.48
N SER A 122 28.57 -35.18 25.50
CA SER A 122 29.25 -35.61 26.75
C SER A 122 30.60 -34.92 26.97
N GLY A 123 30.94 -33.92 26.16
CA GLY A 123 32.23 -33.24 26.20
C GLY A 123 32.13 -31.84 26.79
N SER A 124 33.12 -31.47 27.62
CA SER A 124 33.13 -30.24 28.43
C SER A 124 33.94 -29.08 27.83
N SER A 125 34.41 -29.18 26.58
CA SER A 125 35.20 -28.09 25.99
C SER A 125 34.31 -26.91 25.57
N SER A 126 34.83 -25.68 25.71
CA SER A 126 34.13 -24.46 25.26
C SER A 126 33.72 -24.56 23.77
N SER A 127 34.56 -25.15 22.92
CA SER A 127 34.26 -25.38 21.51
C SER A 127 33.12 -26.37 21.26
N GLN A 128 32.98 -27.41 22.08
CA GLN A 128 31.87 -28.37 21.99
C GLN A 128 30.57 -27.74 22.47
N LEU A 129 30.64 -26.91 23.52
CA LEU A 129 29.49 -26.16 24.00
C LEU A 129 29.02 -25.14 22.96
N ALA A 130 29.94 -24.37 22.36
CA ALA A 130 29.62 -23.47 21.25
C ALA A 130 28.98 -24.20 20.07
N ALA A 131 29.49 -25.39 19.72
CA ALA A 131 28.92 -26.21 18.66
C ALA A 131 27.49 -26.68 19.02
N ALA A 132 27.27 -27.14 20.25
CA ALA A 132 25.94 -27.53 20.70
C ALA A 132 24.97 -26.34 20.61
N VAL A 133 25.39 -25.14 21.06
CA VAL A 133 24.58 -23.92 21.02
C VAL A 133 24.18 -23.56 19.59
N HIS A 134 25.14 -23.48 18.65
CA HIS A 134 24.84 -23.13 17.25
C HIS A 134 23.94 -24.15 16.55
N LEU A 135 24.14 -25.45 16.80
CA LEU A 135 23.30 -26.50 16.23
C LEU A 135 21.87 -26.44 16.77
N LEU A 136 21.70 -26.22 18.07
CA LEU A 136 20.39 -26.04 18.69
C LEU A 136 19.67 -24.81 18.09
N SER A 137 20.34 -23.66 17.96
CA SER A 137 19.75 -22.48 17.33
C SER A 137 19.26 -22.79 15.91
N ALA A 138 20.10 -23.46 15.11
CA ALA A 138 19.76 -23.85 13.75
C ALA A 138 18.57 -24.82 13.67
N LEU A 139 18.41 -25.72 14.66
CA LEU A 139 17.25 -26.63 14.76
C LEU A 139 15.94 -25.86 14.98
N ALA A 140 15.92 -24.91 15.92
CA ALA A 140 14.76 -24.08 16.16
C ALA A 140 14.40 -23.21 14.94
N GLU A 141 15.41 -22.57 14.32
CA GLU A 141 15.24 -21.78 13.10
C GLU A 141 14.73 -22.63 11.93
N ALA A 142 15.26 -23.85 11.72
CA ALA A 142 14.82 -24.73 10.66
C ALA A 142 13.37 -25.20 10.84
N ALA A 143 12.93 -25.41 12.09
CA ALA A 143 11.55 -25.74 12.42
C ALA A 143 10.60 -24.56 12.13
N CYS A 144 11.02 -23.33 12.43
CA CYS A 144 10.24 -22.12 12.16
C CYS A 144 10.30 -21.64 10.70
N SER A 145 11.36 -21.99 9.97
CA SER A 145 11.60 -21.51 8.61
C SER A 145 10.58 -22.04 7.60
N LEU A 146 10.12 -21.13 6.75
CA LEU A 146 9.24 -21.45 5.62
C LEU A 146 10.00 -22.05 4.44
N ASP A 147 11.30 -21.80 4.32
CA ASP A 147 12.15 -22.36 3.26
C ASP A 147 12.40 -23.85 3.45
N THR A 148 12.36 -24.34 4.69
CA THR A 148 12.38 -25.77 4.98
C THR A 148 11.09 -26.41 4.44
N SER A 149 11.23 -27.31 3.46
CA SER A 149 10.19 -28.09 2.81
C SER A 149 9.55 -29.10 3.78
N MET A 150 8.86 -28.60 4.80
CA MET A 150 8.19 -29.39 5.82
C MET A 150 6.68 -29.21 5.74
N HIS A 151 5.95 -30.33 5.80
CA HIS A 151 4.49 -30.29 5.88
C HIS A 151 4.04 -29.53 7.15
N PRO A 152 3.03 -28.65 7.11
CA PRO A 152 2.64 -27.85 8.28
C PRO A 152 2.33 -28.65 9.55
N GLN A 153 1.68 -29.81 9.44
CA GLN A 153 1.45 -30.67 10.61
C GLN A 153 2.74 -31.23 11.19
N ARG A 154 3.70 -31.60 10.33
CA ARG A 154 5.04 -32.04 10.76
C ARG A 154 5.82 -30.87 11.37
N ARG A 155 5.64 -29.66 10.85
CA ARG A 155 6.21 -28.43 11.40
C ARG A 155 5.71 -28.17 12.82
N GLU A 156 4.40 -28.17 13.04
CA GLU A 156 3.86 -27.99 14.39
C GLU A 156 4.26 -29.13 15.33
N ALA A 157 4.30 -30.38 14.86
CA ALA A 157 4.81 -31.49 15.67
C ALA A 157 6.30 -31.32 16.04
N ALA A 158 7.14 -30.87 15.10
CA ALA A 158 8.54 -30.59 15.34
C ALA A 158 8.73 -29.42 16.32
N LYS A 159 7.97 -28.33 16.15
CA LYS A 159 7.96 -27.20 17.08
C LYS A 159 7.55 -27.62 18.49
N ALA A 160 6.49 -28.41 18.62
CA ALA A 160 6.02 -28.91 19.91
C ALA A 160 7.05 -29.84 20.57
N ALA A 161 7.71 -30.72 19.81
CA ALA A 161 8.76 -31.60 20.32
C ALA A 161 9.99 -30.81 20.80
N LEU A 162 10.46 -29.84 20.01
CA LEU A 162 11.59 -28.98 20.36
C LEU A 162 11.25 -28.08 21.56
N ALA A 163 10.04 -27.54 21.63
CA ALA A 163 9.60 -26.71 22.76
C ALA A 163 9.58 -27.48 24.10
N ALA A 164 9.35 -28.79 24.08
CA ALA A 164 9.35 -29.63 25.27
C ALA A 164 10.77 -30.03 25.74
N ALA A 165 11.79 -29.77 24.94
CA ALA A 165 13.18 -30.14 25.20
C ALA A 165 13.81 -29.25 26.31
N PRO A 166 14.35 -29.82 27.40
CA PRO A 166 15.00 -29.04 28.46
C PRO A 166 16.47 -28.66 28.16
N GLU A 167 17.11 -29.33 27.19
CA GLU A 167 18.53 -29.14 26.86
C GLU A 167 18.92 -27.69 26.51
N PRO A 168 18.11 -26.90 25.77
CA PRO A 168 18.50 -25.56 25.34
C PRO A 168 18.75 -24.61 26.51
N LEU A 169 17.86 -24.58 27.52
CA LEU A 169 18.03 -23.68 28.66
C LEU A 169 19.26 -24.07 29.49
N ALA A 170 19.51 -25.37 29.66
CA ALA A 170 20.71 -25.86 30.31
C ALA A 170 21.99 -25.47 29.54
N ALA A 171 21.97 -25.57 28.20
CA ALA A 171 23.08 -25.14 27.35
C ALA A 171 23.34 -23.62 27.46
N VAL A 172 22.28 -22.81 27.51
CA VAL A 172 22.40 -21.34 27.72
C VAL A 172 23.03 -21.03 29.08
N GLN A 173 22.56 -21.68 30.15
CA GLN A 173 23.12 -21.50 31.50
C GLN A 173 24.60 -21.89 31.56
N GLN A 174 24.96 -23.05 30.99
CA GLN A 174 26.35 -23.51 30.93
C GLN A 174 27.23 -22.57 30.11
N ALA A 175 26.75 -22.11 28.95
CA ALA A 175 27.51 -21.23 28.07
C ALA A 175 27.75 -19.86 28.72
N LEU A 176 26.73 -19.25 29.32
CA LEU A 176 26.88 -17.96 30.00
C LEU A 176 27.80 -18.06 31.23
N ALA A 177 27.72 -19.15 31.99
CA ALA A 177 28.59 -19.39 33.14
C ALA A 177 30.05 -19.64 32.72
N ALA A 178 30.27 -20.46 31.69
CA ALA A 178 31.61 -20.80 31.20
C ALA A 178 32.31 -19.61 30.51
N ALA A 179 31.53 -18.73 29.88
CA ALA A 179 32.03 -17.62 29.09
C ALA A 179 32.13 -16.29 29.85
N ALA A 180 31.66 -16.23 31.10
CA ALA A 180 31.61 -15.02 31.91
C ALA A 180 32.97 -14.31 31.99
N GLY A 181 33.09 -13.17 31.29
CA GLY A 181 34.33 -12.37 31.25
C GLY A 181 35.46 -12.95 30.39
N VAL A 182 35.22 -14.05 29.67
CA VAL A 182 36.24 -14.77 28.89
C VAL A 182 35.91 -14.80 27.39
N ASP A 183 34.65 -15.07 27.01
CA ASP A 183 34.26 -15.28 25.62
C ASP A 183 32.89 -14.65 25.28
N VAL A 184 32.90 -13.40 24.86
CA VAL A 184 31.69 -12.65 24.46
C VAL A 184 30.94 -13.34 23.32
N GLN A 185 31.64 -14.02 22.40
CA GLN A 185 30.98 -14.67 21.25
C GLN A 185 30.13 -15.85 21.69
N LEU A 186 30.63 -16.66 22.64
CA LEU A 186 29.84 -17.74 23.22
C LEU A 186 28.63 -17.22 24.01
N GLN A 187 28.77 -16.09 24.72
CA GLN A 187 27.64 -15.46 25.40
C GLN A 187 26.57 -14.97 24.41
N VAL A 188 26.98 -14.32 23.32
CA VAL A 188 26.07 -13.90 22.25
C VAL A 188 25.36 -15.10 21.62
N ALA A 189 26.09 -16.17 21.31
CA ALA A 189 25.51 -17.40 20.75
C ALA A 189 24.48 -18.03 21.70
N ALA A 190 24.75 -18.03 23.01
CA ALA A 190 23.82 -18.53 24.02
C ALA A 190 22.53 -17.70 24.08
N LEU A 191 22.63 -16.37 24.00
CA LEU A 191 21.47 -15.48 23.98
C LEU A 191 20.65 -15.66 22.69
N GLN A 192 21.31 -15.80 21.54
CA GLN A 192 20.66 -16.11 20.25
C GLN A 192 19.96 -17.47 20.25
N LEU A 193 20.53 -18.49 20.90
CA LEU A 193 19.86 -19.78 21.11
C LEU A 193 18.54 -19.60 21.85
N LEU A 194 18.56 -18.83 22.94
CA LEU A 194 17.35 -18.58 23.73
C LEU A 194 16.28 -17.85 22.91
N GLN A 195 16.68 -16.81 22.15
CA GLN A 195 15.81 -16.10 21.22
C GLN A 195 15.18 -17.04 20.18
N ALA A 196 16.00 -17.85 19.51
CA ALA A 196 15.55 -18.82 18.51
C ALA A 196 14.56 -19.83 19.10
N TRP A 197 14.80 -20.29 20.33
CA TRP A 197 13.91 -21.24 20.99
C TRP A 197 12.57 -20.64 21.39
N CYS A 198 12.54 -19.38 21.83
CA CYS A 198 11.30 -18.66 22.11
C CYS A 198 10.40 -18.52 20.85
N ALA A 199 10.99 -18.51 19.65
CA ALA A 199 10.23 -18.47 18.40
C ALA A 199 9.42 -19.76 18.12
N LEU A 200 9.65 -20.84 18.86
CA LEU A 200 8.87 -22.08 18.76
C LEU A 200 7.43 -21.93 19.30
N GLY A 201 7.16 -20.90 20.10
CA GLY A 201 5.85 -20.59 20.66
C GLY A 201 5.90 -20.46 22.19
N PRO A 202 5.83 -21.58 22.93
CA PRO A 202 5.88 -21.53 24.40
C PRO A 202 7.29 -21.20 24.91
N PRO A 203 7.40 -20.69 26.15
CA PRO A 203 8.69 -20.43 26.77
C PRO A 203 9.47 -21.74 26.97
N PRO A 204 10.82 -21.70 26.90
CA PRO A 204 11.66 -22.86 27.18
C PRO A 204 11.32 -23.55 28.50
N ALA A 205 11.43 -24.88 28.53
CA ALA A 205 11.18 -25.66 29.74
C ALA A 205 12.13 -25.23 30.88
N GLY A 206 11.57 -24.90 32.06
CA GLY A 206 12.32 -24.52 33.26
C GLY A 206 12.72 -23.05 33.38
N ALA A 207 12.37 -22.18 32.41
CA ALA A 207 12.67 -20.75 32.47
C ALA A 207 12.09 -20.07 33.73
N GLU A 208 10.93 -20.52 34.19
CA GLU A 208 10.26 -20.07 35.41
C GLU A 208 11.02 -20.35 36.71
N ALA A 209 12.03 -21.22 36.69
CA ALA A 209 12.88 -21.52 37.85
C ALA A 209 14.23 -20.78 37.80
N ALA A 210 14.53 -20.06 36.72
CA ALA A 210 15.84 -19.49 36.43
C ALA A 210 15.90 -17.97 36.72
N SER A 211 15.41 -17.52 37.89
CA SER A 211 15.34 -16.09 38.24
C SER A 211 16.67 -15.35 38.10
N ASP A 212 17.75 -15.98 38.56
CA ASP A 212 19.08 -15.36 38.58
C ASP A 212 19.62 -15.15 37.16
N LEU A 213 19.41 -16.13 36.28
CA LEU A 213 19.75 -16.02 34.86
C LEU A 213 18.96 -14.89 34.22
N LEU A 214 17.65 -14.83 34.46
CA LEU A 214 16.79 -13.82 33.87
C LEU A 214 17.17 -12.41 34.34
N GLN A 215 17.52 -12.24 35.61
CA GLN A 215 18.06 -10.99 36.13
C GLN A 215 19.39 -10.62 35.45
N GLN A 216 20.31 -11.57 35.32
CA GLN A 216 21.60 -11.36 34.63
C GLN A 216 21.40 -10.94 33.18
N MET A 217 20.43 -11.52 32.47
CA MET A 217 20.11 -11.15 31.09
C MET A 217 19.56 -9.72 30.97
N HIS A 218 18.67 -9.29 31.88
CA HIS A 218 18.20 -7.90 31.89
C HIS A 218 19.35 -6.92 32.11
N LEU A 219 20.30 -7.25 32.99
CA LEU A 219 21.49 -6.42 33.20
C LEU A 219 22.45 -6.46 32.00
N ALA A 220 22.63 -7.63 31.38
CA ALA A 220 23.45 -7.80 30.18
C ALA A 220 22.90 -7.01 28.98
N ALA A 221 21.59 -6.70 28.95
CA ALA A 221 21.01 -5.81 27.94
C ALA A 221 21.54 -4.37 28.03
N LEU A 222 22.13 -3.97 29.16
CA LEU A 222 22.77 -2.66 29.35
C LEU A 222 24.28 -2.69 29.06
N ASP A 223 24.85 -3.87 28.80
CA ASP A 223 26.26 -4.03 28.45
C ASP A 223 26.51 -3.69 26.97
N PRO A 224 27.54 -2.90 26.61
CA PRO A 224 27.79 -2.52 25.22
C PRO A 224 28.10 -3.69 24.27
N ALA A 225 28.65 -4.79 24.77
CA ALA A 225 29.03 -5.95 23.96
C ALA A 225 27.90 -6.98 23.85
N LEU A 226 27.08 -7.13 24.89
CA LEU A 226 25.97 -8.10 24.93
C LEU A 226 24.59 -7.49 24.64
N GLY A 227 24.48 -6.16 24.67
CA GLY A 227 23.22 -5.41 24.78
C GLY A 227 22.14 -5.84 23.79
N SER A 228 22.46 -5.90 22.49
CA SER A 228 21.48 -6.28 21.44
C SER A 228 20.99 -7.71 21.63
N ALA A 229 21.91 -8.68 21.75
CA ALA A 229 21.56 -10.09 21.85
C ALA A 229 20.78 -10.39 23.14
N ALA A 230 21.15 -9.75 24.26
CA ALA A 230 20.46 -9.90 25.53
C ALA A 230 19.06 -9.26 25.47
N ALA A 231 18.93 -8.05 24.92
CA ALA A 231 17.64 -7.39 24.76
C ALA A 231 16.68 -8.20 23.87
N GLU A 232 17.18 -8.73 22.74
CA GLU A 232 16.40 -9.57 21.83
C GLU A 232 15.96 -10.89 22.50
N ALA A 233 16.84 -11.54 23.26
CA ALA A 233 16.51 -12.77 23.99
C ALA A 233 15.47 -12.53 25.09
N VAL A 234 15.60 -11.43 25.86
CA VAL A 234 14.61 -11.04 26.87
C VAL A 234 13.27 -10.66 26.22
N ALA A 235 13.30 -9.88 25.15
CA ALA A 235 12.10 -9.51 24.40
C ALA A 235 11.38 -10.76 23.83
N ALA A 236 12.14 -11.74 23.34
CA ALA A 236 11.60 -13.01 22.86
C ALA A 236 10.94 -13.84 23.98
N LEU A 237 11.50 -13.82 25.19
CA LEU A 237 10.89 -14.45 26.37
C LEU A 237 9.53 -13.80 26.68
N TYR A 238 9.44 -12.47 26.74
CA TYR A 238 8.16 -11.78 26.90
C TYR A 238 7.19 -12.12 25.75
N GLY A 239 7.68 -12.17 24.52
CA GLY A 239 6.90 -12.59 23.35
C GLY A 239 6.30 -13.99 23.50
N SER A 240 7.05 -14.95 24.04
CA SER A 240 6.57 -16.33 24.29
C SER A 240 5.50 -16.44 25.40
N CYS A 241 5.38 -15.40 26.22
CA CYS A 241 4.33 -15.26 27.24
C CYS A 241 3.05 -14.61 26.69
N CYS A 242 3.05 -14.06 25.47
CA CYS A 242 1.85 -13.50 24.88
C CYS A 242 0.84 -14.62 24.58
N ALA A 243 -0.43 -14.42 24.93
CA ALA A 243 -1.47 -15.35 24.50
C ALA A 243 -1.48 -15.39 22.97
N GLU A 244 -1.43 -16.59 22.38
CA GLU A 244 -1.66 -16.73 20.94
C GLU A 244 -3.06 -16.19 20.66
N THR A 245 -3.14 -14.97 20.13
CA THR A 245 -4.36 -14.38 19.61
C THR A 245 -4.70 -15.18 18.37
N GLY A 246 -5.29 -16.35 18.61
CA GLY A 246 -5.48 -17.37 17.60
C GLY A 246 -6.13 -16.76 16.38
N GLY A 247 -5.35 -16.65 15.30
CA GLY A 247 -5.85 -16.48 13.94
C GLY A 247 -6.81 -17.60 13.51
N SER A 248 -7.15 -18.54 14.41
CA SER A 248 -8.32 -19.39 14.38
C SER A 248 -9.63 -18.60 14.60
N ASN A 249 -9.92 -17.67 13.70
CA ASN A 249 -11.31 -17.35 13.34
C ASN A 249 -12.00 -18.54 12.62
N GLY A 250 -11.32 -19.68 12.53
CA GLY A 250 -11.92 -20.98 12.28
C GLY A 250 -12.78 -21.37 13.46
N GLY A 251 -14.06 -20.97 13.43
CA GLY A 251 -15.11 -21.49 14.29
C GLY A 251 -15.09 -23.02 14.29
N SER A 252 -14.36 -23.58 15.25
CA SER A 252 -14.58 -24.93 15.75
C SER A 252 -15.81 -24.87 16.66
N SER A 253 -16.94 -24.51 16.08
CA SER A 253 -18.24 -24.70 16.70
C SER A 253 -18.51 -26.20 16.71
N GLY A 254 -18.28 -26.84 17.86
CA GLY A 254 -18.79 -28.18 18.12
C GLY A 254 -17.79 -29.31 17.92
N ARG A 255 -17.12 -29.69 19.02
CA ARG A 255 -17.49 -30.92 19.74
C ARG A 255 -16.76 -30.95 21.07
N GLY A 256 -17.53 -31.08 22.15
CA GLY A 256 -17.07 -31.13 23.53
C GLY A 256 -16.12 -32.29 23.80
N SER A 257 -14.82 -32.05 23.58
CA SER A 257 -13.76 -32.82 24.20
C SER A 257 -13.32 -32.06 25.45
N ASN A 258 -13.79 -32.51 26.61
CA ASN A 258 -13.35 -32.10 27.95
C ASN A 258 -11.88 -32.50 28.20
N GLY A 259 -10.95 -32.01 27.38
CA GLY A 259 -9.53 -32.34 27.44
C GLY A 259 -8.77 -31.32 28.28
N SER A 260 -8.52 -31.67 29.54
CA SER A 260 -7.77 -30.97 30.61
C SER A 260 -6.31 -30.55 30.27
N CYS A 261 -5.86 -30.60 29.01
CA CYS A 261 -4.45 -30.48 28.66
C CYS A 261 -3.97 -29.05 28.32
N SER A 262 -4.86 -28.06 28.24
CA SER A 262 -4.48 -26.67 27.92
C SER A 262 -4.14 -25.79 29.14
N SER A 263 -4.40 -26.25 30.37
CA SER A 263 -4.19 -25.42 31.57
C SER A 263 -2.73 -25.26 31.98
N SER A 264 -1.88 -26.27 31.79
CA SER A 264 -0.50 -26.25 32.30
C SER A 264 0.41 -25.27 31.55
N SER A 265 0.29 -25.17 30.22
CA SER A 265 1.10 -24.24 29.42
C SER A 265 0.74 -22.78 29.74
N GLY A 266 -0.55 -22.47 29.86
CA GLY A 266 -1.01 -21.12 30.21
C GLY A 266 -0.54 -20.69 31.61
N GLN A 267 -0.59 -21.61 32.59
CA GLN A 267 -0.06 -21.36 33.93
C GLN A 267 1.44 -21.09 33.94
N ARG A 268 2.23 -21.82 33.14
CA ARG A 268 3.68 -21.58 33.02
C ARG A 268 3.99 -20.22 32.39
N GLN A 269 3.26 -19.84 31.33
CA GLN A 269 3.40 -18.52 30.70
C GLN A 269 3.08 -17.39 31.69
N LEU A 270 2.02 -17.53 32.48
CA LEU A 270 1.65 -16.54 33.50
C LEU A 270 2.68 -16.46 34.63
N GLY A 271 3.17 -17.61 35.10
CA GLY A 271 4.21 -17.66 36.13
C GLY A 271 5.50 -16.99 35.66
N LEU A 272 5.94 -17.30 34.43
CA LEU A 272 7.12 -16.67 33.84
C LEU A 272 6.91 -15.17 33.63
N LEU A 273 5.76 -14.74 33.09
CA LEU A 273 5.48 -13.31 32.89
C LEU A 273 5.49 -12.55 34.21
N GLY A 274 4.85 -13.09 35.26
CA GLY A 274 4.85 -12.47 36.58
C GLY A 274 6.26 -12.31 37.15
N MET A 275 7.12 -13.32 36.95
CA MET A 275 8.53 -13.24 37.34
C MET A 275 9.28 -12.19 36.52
N LEU A 276 9.15 -12.19 35.19
CA LEU A 276 9.81 -11.22 34.31
C LEU A 276 9.40 -9.78 34.65
N CYS A 277 8.09 -9.52 34.81
CA CYS A 277 7.59 -8.20 35.20
C CYS A 277 8.14 -7.73 36.56
N SER A 278 8.39 -8.65 37.51
CA SER A 278 8.99 -8.30 38.81
C SER A 278 10.43 -7.80 38.70
N LEU A 279 11.14 -8.08 37.59
CA LEU A 279 12.50 -7.62 37.32
C LEU A 279 12.55 -6.22 36.67
N LEU A 280 11.43 -5.71 36.15
CA LEU A 280 11.41 -4.43 35.43
C LEU A 280 11.79 -3.21 36.28
N PRO A 281 11.39 -3.10 37.57
CA PRO A 281 11.80 -1.96 38.40
C PRO A 281 13.32 -1.88 38.59
N SER A 282 13.99 -3.03 38.81
CA SER A 282 15.45 -3.06 38.98
C SER A 282 16.18 -2.79 37.67
N PHE A 283 15.69 -3.34 36.55
CA PHE A 283 16.18 -3.02 35.21
C PHE A 283 16.08 -1.53 34.90
N THR A 284 14.96 -0.88 35.23
CA THR A 284 14.74 0.55 35.00
C THR A 284 15.70 1.42 35.80
N ALA A 285 15.90 1.10 37.08
CA ALA A 285 16.86 1.81 37.91
C ALA A 285 18.29 1.69 37.33
N ALA A 286 18.67 0.49 36.88
CA ALA A 286 19.96 0.25 36.24
C ALA A 286 20.08 0.99 34.88
N LEU A 287 19.01 1.03 34.08
CA LEU A 287 18.96 1.77 32.82
C LEU A 287 19.14 3.27 33.04
N GLN A 288 18.45 3.86 34.01
CA GLN A 288 18.60 5.29 34.34
C GLN A 288 20.03 5.60 34.77
N GLN A 289 20.63 4.73 35.59
CA GLN A 289 22.04 4.85 35.95
C GLN A 289 22.95 4.75 34.72
N ALA A 290 22.76 3.76 33.85
CA ALA A 290 23.55 3.59 32.63
C ALA A 290 23.43 4.78 31.67
N LEU A 291 22.22 5.32 31.48
CA LEU A 291 21.98 6.51 30.66
C LEU A 291 22.67 7.75 31.22
N SER A 292 22.70 7.90 32.55
CA SER A 292 23.43 9.00 33.20
C SER A 292 24.95 8.88 33.08
N GLN A 293 25.46 7.66 32.92
CA GLN A 293 26.90 7.36 32.78
C GLN A 293 27.36 7.25 31.32
N ALA A 294 26.44 7.25 30.35
CA ALA A 294 26.77 7.04 28.96
C ALA A 294 27.51 8.26 28.37
N HIS A 295 28.71 8.04 27.86
CA HIS A 295 29.57 9.08 27.29
C HIS A 295 29.31 9.20 25.79
N GLY A 296 28.15 9.73 25.41
CA GLY A 296 27.81 10.07 24.03
C GLY A 296 26.47 9.52 23.53
N SER A 297 25.98 10.10 22.43
CA SER A 297 24.66 9.78 21.86
C SER A 297 24.56 8.35 21.32
N SER A 298 25.67 7.76 20.86
CA SER A 298 25.69 6.37 20.35
C SER A 298 25.43 5.35 21.47
N GLN A 299 26.08 5.52 22.63
CA GLN A 299 25.88 4.63 23.77
C GLN A 299 24.48 4.79 24.35
N GLN A 300 23.98 6.03 24.45
CA GLN A 300 22.59 6.30 24.86
C GLN A 300 21.59 5.64 23.89
N ALA A 301 21.83 5.72 22.58
CA ALA A 301 20.98 5.07 21.58
C ALA A 301 20.93 3.56 21.73
N GLN A 302 22.07 2.90 21.95
CA GLN A 302 22.13 1.45 22.18
C GLN A 302 21.32 1.06 23.42
N LEU A 303 21.50 1.78 24.54
CA LEU A 303 20.76 1.55 25.78
C LEU A 303 19.25 1.75 25.59
N LEU A 304 18.83 2.81 24.90
CA LEU A 304 17.42 3.10 24.62
C LEU A 304 16.79 2.05 23.70
N ASN A 305 17.48 1.62 22.64
CA ASN A 305 16.97 0.58 21.72
C ASN A 305 16.81 -0.77 22.44
N ALA A 306 17.78 -1.14 23.29
CA ALA A 306 17.68 -2.33 24.13
C ALA A 306 16.48 -2.25 25.08
N ALA A 307 16.32 -1.10 25.76
CA ALA A 307 15.20 -0.87 26.68
C ALA A 307 13.84 -0.89 25.98
N LEU A 308 13.72 -0.26 24.81
CA LEU A 308 12.48 -0.27 24.01
C LEU A 308 12.10 -1.67 23.55
N SER A 309 13.08 -2.50 23.17
CA SER A 309 12.85 -3.89 22.78
C SER A 309 12.27 -4.71 23.94
N ILE A 310 12.89 -4.60 25.12
CA ILE A 310 12.46 -5.31 26.33
C ILE A 310 11.10 -4.81 26.82
N LEU A 311 10.97 -3.50 27.05
CA LEU A 311 9.78 -2.90 27.65
C LEU A 311 8.58 -2.93 26.69
N GLY A 312 8.83 -2.81 25.38
CA GLY A 312 7.80 -2.98 24.36
C GLY A 312 7.23 -4.39 24.35
N ALA A 313 8.09 -5.41 24.39
CA ALA A 313 7.66 -6.79 24.49
C ALA A 313 6.94 -7.07 25.83
N ALA A 314 7.43 -6.49 26.94
CA ALA A 314 6.82 -6.61 28.25
C ALA A 314 5.41 -5.99 28.29
N ALA A 315 5.23 -4.77 27.78
CA ALA A 315 3.94 -4.11 27.68
C ALA A 315 2.95 -4.91 26.81
N LYS A 316 3.43 -5.48 25.70
CA LYS A 316 2.62 -6.35 24.84
C LYS A 316 2.17 -7.63 25.54
N ALA A 317 3.08 -8.30 26.25
CA ALA A 317 2.77 -9.49 27.03
C ALA A 317 1.77 -9.18 28.15
N ALA A 318 2.01 -8.08 28.87
CA ALA A 318 1.14 -7.58 29.93
C ALA A 318 -0.29 -7.28 29.44
N ASP A 319 -0.45 -6.56 28.32
CA ASP A 319 -1.75 -6.29 27.71
C ASP A 319 -2.48 -7.58 27.31
N SER A 320 -1.76 -8.57 26.76
CA SER A 320 -2.38 -9.83 26.33
C SER A 320 -2.92 -10.67 27.51
N GLN A 321 -2.35 -10.50 28.70
CA GLN A 321 -2.69 -11.26 29.90
C GLN A 321 -3.54 -10.47 30.92
N ALA A 322 -3.81 -9.18 30.68
CA ALA A 322 -4.65 -8.32 31.54
C ALA A 322 -6.10 -8.83 31.71
N GLN A 323 -6.50 -9.83 30.91
CA GLN A 323 -7.77 -10.54 31.03
C GLN A 323 -7.83 -11.53 32.21
N LEU A 324 -6.72 -11.79 32.92
CA LEU A 324 -6.62 -12.93 33.86
C LEU A 324 -6.70 -12.59 35.36
N GLY A 325 -6.99 -11.34 35.74
CA GLY A 325 -7.36 -10.98 37.11
C GLY A 325 -6.88 -9.60 37.57
N ALA A 326 -7.49 -9.07 38.64
CA ALA A 326 -7.29 -7.70 39.12
C ALA A 326 -5.85 -7.38 39.57
N ALA A 327 -5.17 -8.30 40.26
CA ALA A 327 -3.78 -8.08 40.68
C ALA A 327 -2.80 -8.02 39.49
N GLY A 328 -3.10 -8.77 38.42
CA GLY A 328 -2.33 -8.71 37.17
C GLY A 328 -2.52 -7.40 36.40
N GLN A 329 -3.70 -6.77 36.52
CA GLN A 329 -4.01 -5.50 35.83
C GLN A 329 -3.14 -4.35 36.31
N GLN A 330 -2.89 -4.23 37.63
CA GLN A 330 -2.03 -3.17 38.15
C GLN A 330 -0.58 -3.32 37.66
N ALA A 331 0.01 -4.52 37.82
CA ALA A 331 1.36 -4.78 37.34
C ALA A 331 1.49 -4.59 35.81
N ALA A 332 0.44 -4.94 35.07
CA ALA A 332 0.38 -4.70 33.63
C ALA A 332 0.31 -3.20 33.29
N GLY A 333 -0.52 -2.43 34.00
CA GLY A 333 -0.60 -0.98 33.87
C GLY A 333 0.72 -0.27 34.20
N ASP A 334 1.43 -0.73 35.24
CA ASP A 334 2.76 -0.21 35.61
C ASP A 334 3.81 -0.55 34.54
N THR A 335 3.73 -1.75 33.95
CA THR A 335 4.61 -2.18 32.85
C THR A 335 4.40 -1.32 31.60
N VAL A 336 3.15 -1.04 31.23
CA VAL A 336 2.81 -0.18 30.10
C VAL A 336 3.25 1.27 30.35
N GLN A 337 3.07 1.78 31.58
CA GLN A 337 3.55 3.11 31.97
C GLN A 337 5.07 3.22 31.78
N LEU A 338 5.80 2.24 32.29
CA LEU A 338 7.25 2.23 32.23
C LEU A 338 7.76 2.20 30.78
N ALA A 339 7.16 1.37 29.93
CA ALA A 339 7.47 1.32 28.51
C ALA A 339 7.19 2.67 27.82
N ALA A 340 6.06 3.29 28.14
CA ALA A 340 5.69 4.60 27.64
C ALA A 340 6.69 5.70 28.08
N ASP A 341 7.12 5.71 29.34
CA ASP A 341 8.09 6.69 29.86
C ASP A 341 9.44 6.61 29.13
N VAL A 342 9.94 5.39 28.88
CA VAL A 342 11.17 5.17 28.10
C VAL A 342 10.98 5.55 26.63
N ALA A 343 9.82 5.26 26.03
CA ALA A 343 9.52 5.68 24.68
C ALA A 343 9.41 7.20 24.53
N LEU A 344 8.82 7.90 25.51
CA LEU A 344 8.77 9.37 25.54
C LEU A 344 10.18 9.97 25.64
N LEU A 345 11.06 9.38 26.45
CA LEU A 345 12.47 9.78 26.52
C LEU A 345 13.19 9.55 25.18
N ALA A 346 12.97 8.40 24.56
CA ALA A 346 13.58 8.03 23.28
C ALA A 346 13.12 8.93 22.11
N LEU A 347 11.87 9.42 22.11
CA LEU A 347 11.37 10.38 21.13
C LEU A 347 12.17 11.70 21.11
N GLN A 348 12.78 12.08 22.23
CA GLN A 348 13.60 13.29 22.34
C GLN A 348 15.05 13.09 21.90
N HIS A 349 15.44 11.84 21.58
CA HIS A 349 16.81 11.53 21.21
C HIS A 349 17.19 12.13 19.83
N PRO A 350 18.43 12.63 19.63
CA PRO A 350 18.83 13.22 18.35
C PRO A 350 18.94 12.20 17.20
N GLN A 351 19.31 10.95 17.49
CA GLN A 351 19.45 9.92 16.45
C GLN A 351 18.09 9.40 15.99
N PHE A 352 17.88 9.36 14.67
CA PHE A 352 16.60 8.99 14.07
C PHE A 352 16.18 7.55 14.35
N ASP A 353 17.13 6.59 14.36
CA ASP A 353 16.83 5.17 14.58
C ASP A 353 16.18 4.92 15.94
N VAL A 354 16.60 5.66 16.98
CA VAL A 354 16.02 5.61 18.34
C VAL A 354 14.60 6.16 18.35
N VAL A 355 14.38 7.26 17.62
CA VAL A 355 13.04 7.85 17.45
C VAL A 355 12.13 6.88 16.72
N LEU A 356 12.61 6.23 15.66
CA LEU A 356 11.83 5.26 14.89
C LEU A 356 11.44 4.04 15.74
N ALA A 357 12.36 3.53 16.57
CA ALA A 357 12.05 2.45 17.53
C ALA A 357 10.97 2.88 18.53
N ALA A 358 11.03 4.12 19.03
CA ALA A 358 10.01 4.66 19.94
C ALA A 358 8.64 4.84 19.25
N LEU A 359 8.63 5.33 18.00
CA LEU A 359 7.40 5.48 17.20
C LEU A 359 6.77 4.12 16.90
N GLN A 360 7.57 3.11 16.52
CA GLN A 360 7.07 1.75 16.31
C GLN A 360 6.41 1.18 17.57
N HIS A 361 7.03 1.36 18.74
CA HIS A 361 6.43 0.95 20.02
C HIS A 361 5.08 1.61 20.24
N TRP A 362 4.99 2.93 20.03
CA TRP A 362 3.75 3.68 20.20
C TRP A 362 2.68 3.27 19.19
N ASP A 363 3.01 3.07 17.91
CA ASP A 363 2.06 2.60 16.91
C ASP A 363 1.48 1.24 17.27
N GLU A 364 2.32 0.30 17.72
CA GLU A 364 1.87 -1.02 18.20
C GLU A 364 0.97 -0.91 19.45
N GLN A 365 1.25 0.04 20.36
CA GLN A 365 0.42 0.30 21.55
C GLN A 365 -0.93 0.96 21.19
N LEU A 366 -0.90 1.94 20.27
CA LEU A 366 -2.09 2.64 19.80
C LEU A 366 -3.05 1.71 19.04
N GLU A 367 -2.52 0.85 18.16
CA GLU A 367 -3.33 -0.16 17.47
C GLU A 367 -3.98 -1.15 18.44
N ARG A 368 -3.27 -1.57 19.50
CA ARG A 368 -3.86 -2.39 20.57
C ARG A 368 -5.01 -1.67 21.28
N TRP A 369 -4.83 -0.40 21.63
CA TRP A 369 -5.89 0.39 22.25
C TRP A 369 -7.12 0.58 21.34
N LYS A 370 -6.93 0.82 20.04
CA LYS A 370 -8.03 0.90 19.05
C LYS A 370 -8.79 -0.42 18.91
N ALA A 371 -8.07 -1.54 18.87
CA ALA A 371 -8.65 -2.87 18.77
C ALA A 371 -9.53 -3.21 19.98
N LEU A 372 -9.09 -2.80 21.18
CA LEU A 372 -9.85 -2.98 22.42
C LEU A 372 -11.10 -2.07 22.48
N GLY A 373 -11.01 -0.83 22.00
CA GLY A 373 -12.14 0.10 21.95
C GLY A 373 -13.27 -0.37 21.03
N SER A 374 -12.95 -0.95 19.87
CA SER A 374 -13.94 -1.38 18.86
C SER A 374 -14.83 -2.55 19.31
N CYS A 375 -14.36 -3.38 20.23
CA CYS A 375 -15.11 -4.54 20.75
C CYS A 375 -16.15 -4.19 21.81
N SER A 376 -16.09 -2.97 22.37
CA SER A 376 -16.86 -2.57 23.56
C SER A 376 -18.30 -2.09 23.26
N SER A 377 -18.67 -1.85 22.00
CA SER A 377 -19.94 -1.23 21.63
C SER A 377 -21.18 -2.13 21.81
N GLY A 378 -21.03 -3.42 22.16
CA GLY A 378 -22.13 -4.40 22.20
C GLY A 378 -22.37 -5.15 23.53
N SER A 379 -21.46 -5.07 24.50
CA SER A 379 -21.60 -5.82 25.77
C SER A 379 -20.86 -5.13 26.92
N SER A 380 -21.57 -4.87 28.01
CA SER A 380 -21.17 -4.06 29.18
C SER A 380 -20.06 -4.62 30.08
N SER A 381 -19.26 -5.60 29.63
CA SER A 381 -18.14 -6.14 30.41
C SER A 381 -16.84 -5.41 30.08
N SER A 382 -16.52 -4.38 30.86
CA SER A 382 -15.45 -3.39 30.68
C SER A 382 -14.00 -3.84 31.03
N SER A 383 -13.61 -5.10 30.83
CA SER A 383 -12.40 -5.68 31.49
C SER A 383 -11.18 -5.97 30.59
N GLY A 384 -11.02 -5.29 29.45
CA GLY A 384 -10.05 -5.71 28.43
C GLY A 384 -8.67 -5.04 28.41
N VAL A 385 -8.47 -3.89 29.06
CA VAL A 385 -7.25 -3.05 28.91
C VAL A 385 -6.42 -3.08 30.18
N ALA A 386 -5.09 -3.19 30.08
CA ALA A 386 -4.19 -3.15 31.25
C ALA A 386 -4.20 -1.77 31.94
N CYS A 387 -4.15 -0.69 31.15
CA CYS A 387 -4.24 0.67 31.67
C CYS A 387 -5.68 1.07 31.99
N SER A 388 -5.84 1.83 33.07
CA SER A 388 -7.11 2.52 33.32
C SER A 388 -7.37 3.58 32.23
N PRO A 389 -8.63 3.91 31.90
CA PRO A 389 -8.94 4.94 30.91
C PRO A 389 -8.31 6.31 31.24
N GLN A 390 -8.20 6.66 32.52
CA GLN A 390 -7.57 7.89 32.97
C GLN A 390 -6.05 7.88 32.71
N GLN A 391 -5.38 6.78 33.01
CA GLN A 391 -3.96 6.61 32.73
C GLN A 391 -3.68 6.64 31.22
N GLN A 392 -4.50 5.95 30.43
CA GLN A 392 -4.42 5.97 28.97
C GLN A 392 -4.57 7.40 28.42
N GLN A 393 -5.55 8.17 28.91
CA GLN A 393 -5.75 9.56 28.52
C GLN A 393 -4.54 10.44 28.86
N ALA A 394 -3.93 10.24 30.04
CA ALA A 394 -2.74 10.98 30.46
C ALA A 394 -1.54 10.66 29.56
N LEU A 395 -1.31 9.38 29.26
CA LEU A 395 -0.25 8.92 28.35
C LEU A 395 -0.45 9.47 26.92
N LEU A 396 -1.68 9.46 26.41
CA LEU A 396 -2.00 10.03 25.10
C LEU A 396 -1.71 11.54 25.06
N GLY A 397 -2.04 12.27 26.13
CA GLY A 397 -1.71 13.69 26.25
C GLY A 397 -0.21 13.95 26.24
N GLN A 398 0.56 13.18 27.01
CA GLN A 398 2.02 13.27 27.05
C GLN A 398 2.65 12.92 25.68
N LEU A 399 2.17 11.86 25.04
CA LEU A 399 2.60 11.45 23.71
C LEU A 399 2.34 12.55 22.68
N CYS A 400 1.12 13.06 22.60
CA CYS A 400 0.79 14.15 21.67
C CYS A 400 1.68 15.38 21.90
N GLY A 401 1.97 15.74 23.15
CA GLY A 401 2.90 16.81 23.48
C GLY A 401 4.34 16.54 23.00
N ALA A 402 4.87 15.34 23.26
CA ALA A 402 6.20 14.94 22.83
C ALA A 402 6.34 14.89 21.30
N LEU A 403 5.33 14.35 20.59
CA LEU A 403 5.29 14.31 19.14
C LEU A 403 5.24 15.73 18.54
N LEU A 404 4.44 16.63 19.12
CA LEU A 404 4.40 18.04 18.70
C LEU A 404 5.77 18.70 18.85
N GLN A 405 6.42 18.54 20.00
CA GLN A 405 7.78 19.05 20.22
C GLN A 405 8.77 18.51 19.19
N ARG A 406 8.67 17.22 18.83
CA ARG A 406 9.54 16.60 17.84
C ARG A 406 9.27 17.06 16.41
N MET A 407 8.06 17.51 16.10
CA MET A 407 7.71 18.09 14.79
C MET A 407 8.13 19.56 14.64
N VAL A 408 8.46 20.26 15.73
CA VAL A 408 8.90 21.65 15.68
C VAL A 408 10.18 21.77 14.85
N LEU A 409 10.17 22.68 13.89
CA LEU A 409 11.35 22.97 13.07
C LEU A 409 12.45 23.64 13.91
N PRO A 410 13.73 23.33 13.67
CA PRO A 410 14.82 24.03 14.34
C PRO A 410 14.78 25.54 14.10
N PRO A 411 15.19 26.37 15.07
CA PRO A 411 15.18 27.83 14.91
C PRO A 411 16.14 28.32 13.81
N HIS A 412 17.21 27.57 13.55
CA HIS A 412 18.28 27.90 12.61
C HIS A 412 18.23 27.02 11.36
N LEU A 413 17.13 27.08 10.61
CA LEU A 413 17.05 26.42 9.31
C LEU A 413 17.93 27.14 8.27
N PRO A 414 18.61 26.40 7.37
CA PRO A 414 19.29 27.00 6.23
C PRO A 414 18.31 27.83 5.38
N PRO A 415 18.73 28.93 4.75
CA PRO A 415 17.85 29.76 3.91
C PRO A 415 17.14 28.99 2.80
N ALA A 416 17.80 27.99 2.21
CA ALA A 416 17.22 27.10 1.20
C ALA A 416 16.01 26.29 1.70
N CYS A 417 15.91 26.09 3.02
CA CYS A 417 14.81 25.34 3.66
C CYS A 417 13.65 26.26 4.10
N LEU A 418 13.81 27.59 4.05
CA LEU A 418 12.81 28.58 4.49
C LEU A 418 11.73 28.89 3.43
N THR A 419 11.70 28.13 2.34
CA THR A 419 10.66 28.18 1.30
C THR A 419 9.32 27.67 1.80
N ALA A 420 8.26 27.83 1.00
CA ALA A 420 6.95 27.24 1.32
C ALA A 420 6.86 25.71 1.18
N ASP A 421 7.82 25.04 0.52
CA ASP A 421 7.73 23.61 0.20
C ASP A 421 8.35 22.74 1.30
N ALA A 422 7.59 21.80 1.85
CA ALA A 422 8.09 20.89 2.89
C ALA A 422 9.23 19.99 2.40
N ARG A 423 9.37 19.77 1.08
CA ARG A 423 10.43 18.93 0.50
C ARG A 423 11.79 19.59 0.45
N ASP A 424 11.85 20.90 0.67
CA ASP A 424 13.13 21.60 0.81
C ASP A 424 13.74 21.44 2.21
N LEU A 425 13.03 20.76 3.12
CA LEU A 425 13.62 20.33 4.38
C LEU A 425 14.64 19.21 4.10
N PRO A 426 15.74 19.13 4.86
CA PRO A 426 16.66 18.00 4.77
C PRO A 426 15.93 16.68 4.95
N ASP A 427 16.33 15.65 4.19
CA ASP A 427 15.66 14.34 4.16
C ASP A 427 15.44 13.76 5.57
N SER A 428 16.42 13.91 6.47
CA SER A 428 16.31 13.46 7.86
C SER A 428 15.17 14.15 8.62
N MET A 429 14.97 15.46 8.44
CA MET A 429 13.85 16.19 9.07
C MET A 429 12.52 15.84 8.42
N HIS A 430 12.49 15.69 7.09
CA HIS A 430 11.28 15.30 6.37
C HIS A 430 10.81 13.90 6.79
N LEU A 431 11.74 12.93 6.88
CA LEU A 431 11.47 11.58 7.37
C LEU A 431 10.97 11.60 8.81
N VAL A 432 11.65 12.32 9.72
CA VAL A 432 11.19 12.46 11.12
C VAL A 432 9.78 13.04 11.18
N ARG A 433 9.51 14.17 10.51
CA ARG A 433 8.18 14.81 10.55
C ARG A 433 7.09 13.93 9.96
N ARG A 434 7.40 13.11 8.95
CA ARG A 434 6.46 12.17 8.35
C ARG A 434 6.09 11.05 9.32
N GLU A 435 7.08 10.33 9.86
CA GLU A 435 6.83 9.21 10.77
C GLU A 435 6.15 9.69 12.07
N VAL A 436 6.61 10.82 12.64
CA VAL A 436 5.99 11.43 13.83
C VAL A 436 4.54 11.87 13.54
N ALA A 437 4.27 12.42 12.35
CA ALA A 437 2.91 12.80 11.96
C ALA A 437 1.96 11.60 11.83
N ASP A 438 2.46 10.46 11.39
CA ASP A 438 1.67 9.23 11.24
C ASP A 438 1.26 8.68 12.61
N THR A 439 2.21 8.59 13.56
CA THR A 439 1.93 8.23 14.96
C THR A 439 1.04 9.27 15.64
N PHE A 440 1.24 10.57 15.40
CA PHE A 440 0.40 11.64 15.95
C PHE A 440 -1.06 11.52 15.48
N ARG A 441 -1.27 11.17 14.20
CA ARG A 441 -2.60 10.89 13.66
C ARG A 441 -3.25 9.69 14.34
N SER A 442 -2.49 8.64 14.68
CA SER A 442 -3.02 7.49 15.44
C SER A 442 -3.32 7.84 16.90
N ALA A 443 -2.47 8.65 17.53
CA ALA A 443 -2.65 9.09 18.92
C ALA A 443 -3.91 9.97 19.07
N THR A 444 -4.12 10.90 18.13
CA THR A 444 -5.31 11.77 18.12
C THR A 444 -6.60 11.01 17.83
N ASP A 445 -6.57 9.94 17.05
CA ASP A 445 -7.73 9.04 16.89
C ASP A 445 -8.11 8.38 18.23
N CYS A 446 -7.11 7.90 18.99
CA CYS A 446 -7.33 7.31 20.31
C CYS A 446 -7.80 8.33 21.36
N LEU A 447 -7.28 9.57 21.29
CA LEU A 447 -7.65 10.67 22.19
C LEU A 447 -9.08 11.18 21.92
N GLY A 448 -9.54 11.03 20.68
CA GLY A 448 -10.77 11.63 20.17
C GLY A 448 -10.49 12.88 19.35
N VAL A 449 -10.86 12.85 18.07
CA VAL A 449 -10.57 13.89 17.08
C VAL A 449 -11.11 15.27 17.50
N LEU A 450 -12.29 15.34 18.10
CA LEU A 450 -12.87 16.61 18.58
C LEU A 450 -12.01 17.23 19.68
N THR A 451 -11.68 16.46 20.71
CA THR A 451 -10.83 16.89 21.82
C THR A 451 -9.45 17.32 21.34
N ALA A 452 -8.85 16.54 20.43
CA ALA A 452 -7.56 16.87 19.83
C ALA A 452 -7.60 18.22 19.08
N ARG A 453 -8.64 18.48 18.27
CA ARG A 453 -8.79 19.75 17.54
C ARG A 453 -8.90 20.94 18.48
N GLN A 454 -9.73 20.85 19.52
CA GLN A 454 -9.92 21.93 20.48
C GLN A 454 -8.63 22.28 21.22
N GLN A 455 -7.89 21.27 21.65
CA GLN A 455 -6.58 21.47 22.30
C GLN A 455 -5.56 22.08 21.35
N LEU A 456 -5.46 21.59 20.11
CA LEU A 456 -4.54 22.12 19.12
C LEU A 456 -4.89 23.56 18.70
N LEU A 457 -6.18 23.89 18.61
CA LEU A 457 -6.65 25.25 18.33
C LEU A 457 -6.24 26.24 19.43
N GLN A 458 -6.32 25.81 20.69
CA GLN A 458 -5.85 26.59 21.84
C GLN A 458 -4.31 26.76 21.80
N LEU A 459 -3.56 25.69 21.53
CA LEU A 459 -2.11 25.75 21.40
C LEU A 459 -1.67 26.65 20.23
N ALA A 460 -2.36 26.58 19.09
CA ALA A 460 -2.07 27.42 17.94
C ALA A 460 -2.30 28.91 18.23
N GLN A 461 -3.35 29.26 19.00
CA GLN A 461 -3.56 30.64 19.46
C GLN A 461 -2.44 31.13 20.38
N GLN A 462 -1.97 30.28 21.30
CA GLN A 462 -0.86 30.60 22.20
C GLN A 462 0.44 30.80 21.41
N ALA A 463 0.74 29.91 20.47
CA ALA A 463 1.91 29.99 19.60
C ALA A 463 1.85 31.22 18.68
N GLN A 464 0.66 31.55 18.15
CA GLN A 464 0.43 32.77 17.38
C GLN A 464 0.75 34.02 18.21
N ALA A 465 0.21 34.11 19.43
CA ALA A 465 0.44 35.25 20.33
C ALA A 465 1.92 35.38 20.71
N ALA A 466 2.59 34.26 21.00
CA ALA A 466 4.03 34.24 21.29
C ALA A 466 4.86 34.73 20.10
N TRP A 467 4.53 34.28 18.88
CA TRP A 467 5.20 34.73 17.66
C TRP A 467 4.95 36.22 17.37
N GLN A 468 3.73 36.72 17.58
CA GLN A 468 3.41 38.15 17.48
C GLN A 468 4.15 39.00 18.53
N ALA A 469 4.48 38.42 19.68
CA ALA A 469 5.30 39.04 20.71
C ALA A 469 6.82 38.98 20.43
N GLY A 470 7.24 38.51 19.25
CA GLY A 470 8.64 38.39 18.84
C GLY A 470 9.26 37.01 19.09
N GLY A 471 8.46 36.01 19.46
CA GLY A 471 8.89 34.61 19.56
C GLY A 471 9.16 33.96 18.19
N GLY A 472 9.59 32.70 18.20
CA GLY A 472 9.84 31.91 16.98
C GLY A 472 8.54 31.51 16.28
N TRP A 473 8.52 31.53 14.95
CA TRP A 473 7.37 31.10 14.14
C TRP A 473 7.19 29.57 14.09
N GLN A 474 8.20 28.80 14.51
CA GLN A 474 8.29 27.35 14.33
C GLN A 474 7.24 26.60 15.16
N GLU A 475 6.96 27.05 16.39
CA GLU A 475 5.89 26.48 17.21
C GLU A 475 4.51 26.74 16.59
N TYR A 476 4.34 27.93 16.00
CA TYR A 476 3.11 28.26 15.31
C TYR A 476 2.93 27.42 14.03
N GLU A 477 3.99 27.26 13.23
CA GLU A 477 3.96 26.37 12.06
C GLU A 477 3.66 24.92 12.47
N CYS A 478 4.29 24.41 13.52
CA CYS A 478 4.07 23.04 14.00
C CYS A 478 2.62 22.81 14.42
N THR A 479 2.02 23.74 15.16
CA THR A 479 0.61 23.63 15.57
C THR A 479 -0.35 23.70 14.39
N LEU A 480 -0.10 24.55 13.38
CA LEU A 480 -0.88 24.56 12.13
C LEU A 480 -0.72 23.26 11.33
N TYR A 481 0.49 22.71 11.26
CA TYR A 481 0.75 21.41 10.63
C TYR A 481 -0.03 20.30 11.34
N ALA A 482 0.02 20.24 12.66
CA ALA A 482 -0.71 19.26 13.46
C ALA A 482 -2.24 19.40 13.30
N LEU A 483 -2.77 20.63 13.28
CA LEU A 483 -4.18 20.90 12.96
C LEU A 483 -4.55 20.30 11.59
N ASN A 484 -3.73 20.51 10.56
CA ASN A 484 -3.98 19.97 9.22
C ASN A 484 -4.02 18.43 9.20
N LEU A 485 -3.17 17.76 9.99
CA LEU A 485 -3.17 16.30 10.14
C LEU A 485 -4.49 15.77 10.71
N VAL A 486 -5.11 16.50 11.64
CA VAL A 486 -6.35 16.09 12.31
C VAL A 486 -7.58 16.38 11.44
N TRP A 487 -7.64 17.53 10.77
CA TRP A 487 -8.75 17.85 9.86
C TRP A 487 -8.81 16.96 8.63
N GLY A 488 -7.67 16.54 8.07
CA GLY A 488 -7.63 15.71 6.86
C GLY A 488 -8.36 14.35 6.96
N LYS A 489 -8.68 13.88 8.18
CA LYS A 489 -9.37 12.60 8.42
C LYS A 489 -10.90 12.69 8.44
N GLN A 490 -11.50 13.84 8.76
CA GLN A 490 -12.95 13.96 8.91
C GLN A 490 -13.57 14.65 7.70
N ARG A 491 -14.10 13.84 6.76
CA ARG A 491 -14.77 14.30 5.54
C ARG A 491 -16.30 14.48 5.65
N SER A 492 -16.86 14.35 6.85
CA SER A 492 -18.30 14.56 7.07
C SER A 492 -18.60 14.90 8.53
N ALA A 493 -18.44 16.16 8.90
CA ALA A 493 -19.04 16.66 10.13
C ALA A 493 -20.50 17.00 9.85
N GLN A 494 -21.42 16.53 10.71
CA GLN A 494 -22.72 17.18 10.78
C GLN A 494 -22.51 18.63 11.21
N PRO A 495 -23.23 19.60 10.63
CA PRO A 495 -23.11 21.00 11.00
C PRO A 495 -23.64 21.21 12.42
N ASP A 496 -22.74 21.20 13.40
CA ASP A 496 -23.02 21.61 14.77
C ASP A 496 -22.39 22.99 15.07
N ALA A 497 -22.90 23.70 16.07
CA ALA A 497 -22.39 25.03 16.40
C ALA A 497 -20.91 25.02 16.81
N ALA A 498 -20.43 23.91 17.38
CA ALA A 498 -19.04 23.73 17.78
C ALA A 498 -18.08 23.68 16.57
N SER A 499 -18.42 22.92 15.52
CA SER A 499 -17.61 22.84 14.30
C SER A 499 -17.52 24.17 13.57
N VAL A 500 -18.57 25.00 13.61
CA VAL A 500 -18.53 26.36 13.05
C VAL A 500 -17.51 27.22 13.80
N ALA A 501 -17.54 27.21 15.13
CA ALA A 501 -16.61 27.97 15.95
C ALA A 501 -15.16 27.50 15.74
N GLU A 502 -14.93 26.19 15.68
CA GLU A 502 -13.61 25.60 15.40
C GLU A 502 -13.08 26.00 14.01
N ALA A 503 -13.93 25.94 12.98
CA ALA A 503 -13.57 26.34 11.62
C ALA A 503 -13.27 27.84 11.54
N GLN A 504 -14.02 28.67 12.28
CA GLN A 504 -13.81 30.11 12.33
C GLN A 504 -12.48 30.45 13.00
N GLN A 505 -12.15 29.76 14.10
CA GLN A 505 -10.89 29.90 14.80
C GLN A 505 -9.71 29.46 13.91
N ALA A 506 -9.84 28.31 13.23
CA ALA A 506 -8.83 27.84 12.27
C ALA A 506 -8.63 28.84 11.11
N ALA A 507 -9.71 29.38 10.54
CA ALA A 507 -9.65 30.40 9.49
C ALA A 507 -8.93 31.68 9.94
N ALA A 508 -9.15 32.12 11.18
CA ALA A 508 -8.47 33.28 11.76
C ALA A 508 -6.96 33.03 11.94
N LEU A 509 -6.58 31.84 12.43
CA LEU A 509 -5.18 31.43 12.57
C LEU A 509 -4.49 31.41 11.19
N VAL A 510 -5.12 30.78 10.19
CA VAL A 510 -4.62 30.76 8.82
C VAL A 510 -4.42 32.18 8.29
N ALA A 511 -5.42 33.06 8.40
CA ALA A 511 -5.30 34.44 7.92
C ALA A 511 -4.09 35.15 8.55
N ALA A 512 -3.90 35.01 9.87
CA ALA A 512 -2.76 35.59 10.56
C ALA A 512 -1.41 35.00 10.12
N ALA A 513 -1.37 33.74 9.70
CA ALA A 513 -0.17 33.06 9.21
C ALA A 513 0.15 33.36 7.73
N LEU A 514 -0.79 33.95 6.96
CA LEU A 514 -0.58 34.39 5.58
C LEU A 514 -0.12 35.86 5.45
N GLN A 515 -0.35 36.69 6.47
CA GLN A 515 0.14 38.07 6.56
C GLN A 515 1.67 38.26 6.77
N PRO A 516 2.45 37.31 7.35
CA PRO A 516 3.89 37.48 7.59
C PRO A 516 4.78 36.99 6.44
N GLY A 517 5.99 37.57 6.35
CA GLY A 517 7.03 37.22 5.38
C GLY A 517 7.79 35.91 5.63
N VAL A 518 7.17 34.88 6.22
CA VAL A 518 7.80 33.56 6.43
C VAL A 518 7.15 32.53 5.49
N PRO A 519 7.77 32.22 4.33
CA PRO A 519 7.14 31.37 3.32
C PRO A 519 6.77 29.97 3.83
N LYS A 520 7.57 29.37 4.72
CA LYS A 520 7.26 28.06 5.31
C LYS A 520 5.98 28.06 6.13
N LEU A 521 5.81 29.03 7.03
CA LEU A 521 4.61 29.17 7.85
C LEU A 521 3.37 29.40 6.95
N ALA A 522 3.49 30.28 5.96
CA ALA A 522 2.42 30.54 5.00
C ALA A 522 2.09 29.28 4.18
N GLY A 523 3.10 28.53 3.74
CA GLY A 523 2.95 27.23 3.06
C GLY A 523 2.11 26.26 3.88
N THR A 524 2.45 26.05 5.16
CA THR A 524 1.70 25.19 6.07
C THR A 524 0.27 25.69 6.30
N ALA A 525 0.07 27.00 6.47
CA ALA A 525 -1.25 27.60 6.60
C ALA A 525 -2.14 27.39 5.37
N LEU A 526 -1.57 27.45 4.16
CA LEU A 526 -2.28 27.13 2.91
C LEU A 526 -2.70 25.65 2.85
N THR A 527 -1.88 24.73 3.38
CA THR A 527 -2.27 23.31 3.44
C THR A 527 -3.48 23.12 4.35
N LEU A 528 -3.49 23.76 5.52
CA LEU A 528 -4.59 23.73 6.48
C LEU A 528 -5.85 24.34 5.89
N LEU A 529 -5.74 25.48 5.19
CA LEU A 529 -6.88 26.12 4.53
C LEU A 529 -7.57 25.19 3.53
N GLY A 530 -6.79 24.47 2.71
CA GLY A 530 -7.33 23.45 1.81
C GLY A 530 -7.94 22.26 2.56
N GLY A 531 -7.37 21.90 3.71
CA GLY A 531 -7.86 20.82 4.59
C GLY A 531 -9.20 21.13 5.26
N ILE A 532 -9.51 22.41 5.52
CA ILE A 532 -10.80 22.85 6.12
C ILE A 532 -11.88 23.23 5.09
N SER A 533 -11.66 22.91 3.81
CA SER A 533 -12.55 23.32 2.70
C SER A 533 -14.01 22.90 2.86
N GLU A 534 -14.28 21.77 3.54
CA GLU A 534 -15.63 21.28 3.77
C GLU A 534 -16.39 22.08 4.84
N GLN A 535 -15.67 22.74 5.76
CA GLN A 535 -16.26 23.50 6.86
C GLN A 535 -16.46 24.99 6.51
N LEU A 536 -15.74 25.51 5.51
CA LEU A 536 -15.86 26.91 5.07
C LEU A 536 -17.28 27.33 4.62
N PRO A 537 -18.10 26.49 3.97
CA PRO A 537 -19.49 26.84 3.66
C PRO A 537 -20.32 27.21 4.90
N LEU A 538 -20.01 26.62 6.06
CA LEU A 538 -20.74 26.88 7.30
C LEU A 538 -20.45 28.30 7.83
N LEU A 539 -19.22 28.80 7.66
CA LEU A 539 -18.84 30.16 8.06
C LEU A 539 -19.65 31.21 7.30
N GLU A 540 -19.85 30.97 6.00
CA GLU A 540 -20.58 31.86 5.10
C GLU A 540 -22.11 31.80 5.32
N ALA A 541 -22.62 30.69 5.86
CA ALA A 541 -24.02 30.56 6.26
C ALA A 541 -24.32 31.32 7.57
N CYS A 542 -23.42 31.24 8.55
CA CYS A 542 -23.57 31.88 9.86
C CYS A 542 -23.32 33.40 9.85
N GLY A 543 -22.54 33.92 8.89
CA GLY A 543 -22.19 35.33 8.78
C GLY A 543 -23.31 36.27 8.35
N ARG A 544 -24.54 35.79 8.08
CA ARG A 544 -25.67 36.67 7.76
C ARG A 544 -26.11 37.42 9.02
N PRO A 545 -25.95 38.76 9.09
CA PRO A 545 -26.44 39.53 10.22
C PRO A 545 -27.96 39.33 10.29
N GLN A 546 -28.44 38.66 11.34
CA GLN A 546 -29.86 38.68 11.66
C GLN A 546 -30.22 40.15 11.88
N GLN A 547 -31.03 40.69 10.98
CA GLN A 547 -31.32 42.13 10.83
C GLN A 547 -31.98 42.82 12.05
N GLY A 548 -31.94 42.24 13.26
CA GLY A 548 -32.66 42.72 14.44
C GLY A 548 -31.87 42.94 15.74
N GLN A 549 -30.57 42.62 15.84
CA GLN A 549 -29.79 42.84 17.08
C GLN A 549 -28.58 43.75 16.81
N GLN A 550 -28.80 45.06 16.95
CA GLN A 550 -27.87 46.11 16.56
C GLN A 550 -26.89 46.55 17.67
N ALA A 551 -25.64 46.76 17.23
CA ALA A 551 -24.71 47.84 17.60
C ALA A 551 -23.64 47.66 18.68
N GLN A 552 -23.69 46.69 19.60
CA GLN A 552 -22.64 46.58 20.65
C GLN A 552 -21.60 45.45 20.48
N HIS A 553 -21.73 44.54 19.50
CA HIS A 553 -20.74 43.47 19.26
C HIS A 553 -19.87 43.67 17.99
N SER A 554 -19.98 44.82 17.33
CA SER A 554 -19.33 45.08 16.03
C SER A 554 -17.81 45.28 16.08
N GLN A 555 -17.22 45.61 17.23
CA GLN A 555 -15.75 45.80 17.31
C GLN A 555 -14.96 44.49 17.48
N GLN A 556 -15.51 43.47 18.15
CA GLN A 556 -14.85 42.15 18.23
C GLN A 556 -15.07 41.32 16.95
N ALA A 557 -16.18 41.51 16.25
CA ALA A 557 -16.45 40.83 14.97
C ALA A 557 -15.49 41.26 13.85
N GLN A 558 -14.90 42.46 13.91
CA GLN A 558 -13.93 42.94 12.91
C GLN A 558 -12.58 42.20 12.93
N GLN A 559 -12.26 41.45 13.99
CA GLN A 559 -11.03 40.65 14.07
C GLN A 559 -11.20 39.21 13.58
N GLN A 560 -12.41 38.78 13.23
CA GLN A 560 -12.65 37.43 12.72
C GLN A 560 -12.38 37.40 11.22
N ALA A 561 -11.45 36.55 10.77
CA ALA A 561 -11.14 36.39 9.36
C ALA A 561 -12.37 35.89 8.61
N SER A 562 -12.92 36.73 7.75
CA SER A 562 -14.01 36.35 6.86
C SER A 562 -13.47 35.57 5.66
N LEU A 563 -14.28 34.70 5.06
CA LEU A 563 -13.92 34.00 3.83
C LEU A 563 -13.43 34.96 2.72
N PRO A 564 -14.07 36.12 2.45
CA PRO A 564 -13.55 37.14 1.53
C PRO A 564 -12.11 37.57 1.81
N HIS A 565 -11.74 37.72 3.10
CA HIS A 565 -10.38 38.13 3.48
C HIS A 565 -9.37 37.06 3.10
N LEU A 566 -9.64 35.78 3.41
CA LEU A 566 -8.79 34.65 3.02
C LEU A 566 -8.63 34.54 1.50
N LEU A 567 -9.71 34.71 0.74
CA LEU A 567 -9.67 34.68 -0.73
C LEU A 567 -8.82 35.83 -1.30
N SER A 568 -8.89 37.01 -0.70
CA SER A 568 -8.05 38.15 -1.10
C SER A 568 -6.56 37.89 -0.84
N LEU A 569 -6.22 37.27 0.29
CA LEU A 569 -4.85 36.88 0.60
C LEU A 569 -4.30 35.83 -0.37
N LEU A 570 -5.12 34.84 -0.76
CA LEU A 570 -4.74 33.85 -1.77
C LEU A 570 -4.38 34.50 -3.11
N VAL A 571 -5.22 35.44 -3.58
CA VAL A 571 -4.94 36.18 -4.83
C VAL A 571 -3.68 37.02 -4.69
N GLN A 572 -3.49 37.69 -3.55
CA GLN A 572 -2.28 38.48 -3.30
C GLN A 572 -1.02 37.60 -3.36
N LEU A 573 -1.03 36.44 -2.72
CA LEU A 573 0.09 35.50 -2.75
C LEU A 573 0.38 34.99 -4.17
N LEU A 574 -0.66 34.69 -4.95
CA LEU A 574 -0.50 34.26 -6.34
C LEU A 574 0.11 35.35 -7.24
N GLN A 575 -0.20 36.62 -6.97
CA GLN A 575 0.23 37.75 -7.80
C GLN A 575 1.57 38.36 -7.37
N GLN A 576 1.88 38.35 -6.07
CA GLN A 576 2.96 39.15 -5.49
C GLN A 576 4.09 38.30 -4.86
N SER A 577 3.91 36.98 -4.72
CA SER A 577 4.95 36.14 -4.14
C SER A 577 6.18 36.09 -5.05
N ALA A 578 7.35 36.42 -4.48
CA ALA A 578 8.65 36.17 -5.11
C ALA A 578 9.08 34.69 -4.99
N ASP A 579 8.45 33.91 -4.10
CA ASP A 579 8.67 32.47 -3.96
C ASP A 579 7.68 31.70 -4.85
N ASP A 580 8.18 31.08 -5.92
CA ASP A 580 7.38 30.26 -6.84
C ASP A 580 6.70 29.09 -6.12
N LYS A 581 7.34 28.54 -5.08
CA LYS A 581 6.79 27.42 -4.30
C LYS A 581 5.61 27.86 -3.44
N LEU A 582 5.65 29.09 -2.93
CA LEU A 582 4.53 29.69 -2.20
C LEU A 582 3.35 29.96 -3.13
N SER A 583 3.62 30.50 -4.33
CA SER A 583 2.59 30.67 -5.38
C SER A 583 1.96 29.34 -5.77
N ARG A 584 2.78 28.29 -5.94
CA ARG A 584 2.29 26.93 -6.21
C ARG A 584 1.43 26.40 -5.06
N ASN A 585 1.85 26.54 -3.81
CA ASN A 585 1.05 26.13 -2.65
C ASN A 585 -0.29 26.89 -2.58
N ALA A 586 -0.31 28.18 -2.94
CA ALA A 586 -1.54 28.96 -3.00
C ALA A 586 -2.46 28.45 -4.12
N ALA A 587 -1.92 28.10 -5.28
CA ALA A 587 -2.69 27.49 -6.37
C ALA A 587 -3.23 26.10 -5.99
N THR A 588 -2.44 25.26 -5.34
CA THR A 588 -2.88 23.96 -4.79
C THR A 588 -4.01 24.16 -3.78
N CYS A 589 -3.92 25.16 -2.91
CA CYS A 589 -4.98 25.52 -1.98
C CYS A 589 -6.26 25.91 -2.75
N CYS A 590 -6.16 26.80 -3.75
CA CYS A 590 -7.31 27.17 -4.60
C CYS A 590 -7.96 25.95 -5.27
N SER A 591 -7.16 25.02 -5.80
CA SER A 591 -7.65 23.78 -6.40
C SER A 591 -8.42 22.92 -5.40
N ARG A 592 -7.92 22.76 -4.16
CA ARG A 592 -8.61 22.03 -3.09
C ARG A 592 -9.92 22.70 -2.68
N LEU A 593 -9.92 24.02 -2.52
CA LEU A 593 -11.13 24.79 -2.21
C LEU A 593 -12.20 24.61 -3.30
N ALA A 594 -11.79 24.66 -4.56
CA ALA A 594 -12.68 24.49 -5.70
C ALA A 594 -13.12 23.03 -5.92
N ALA A 595 -12.32 22.04 -5.52
CA ALA A 595 -12.69 20.62 -5.62
C ALA A 595 -13.87 20.26 -4.70
N HIS A 596 -14.08 20.99 -3.60
CA HIS A 596 -15.26 20.82 -2.75
C HIS A 596 -16.48 21.50 -3.37
N ARG A 597 -17.30 20.75 -4.11
CA ARG A 597 -18.42 21.25 -4.93
C ARG A 597 -19.39 22.21 -4.20
N PRO A 598 -19.83 21.95 -2.95
CA PRO A 598 -20.68 22.90 -2.22
C PRO A 598 -19.99 24.25 -1.97
N LEU A 599 -18.70 24.24 -1.64
CA LEU A 599 -17.91 25.46 -1.47
C LEU A 599 -17.72 26.15 -2.82
N ALA A 600 -17.34 25.43 -3.87
CA ALA A 600 -17.13 25.98 -5.21
C ALA A 600 -18.36 26.71 -5.75
N ALA A 601 -19.56 26.10 -5.63
CA ALA A 601 -20.81 26.72 -6.04
C ALA A 601 -21.09 28.03 -5.27
N LEU A 602 -20.81 28.04 -3.97
CA LEU A 602 -20.93 29.23 -3.12
C LEU A 602 -19.91 30.31 -3.50
N LEU A 603 -18.66 29.93 -3.78
CA LEU A 603 -17.60 30.84 -4.21
C LEU A 603 -17.93 31.54 -5.54
N VAL A 604 -18.46 30.80 -6.52
CA VAL A 604 -18.90 31.38 -7.80
C VAL A 604 -20.09 32.33 -7.61
N ALA A 605 -21.06 31.93 -6.79
CA ALA A 605 -22.28 32.72 -6.57
C ALA A 605 -22.02 34.01 -5.80
N ARG A 606 -21.15 33.99 -4.79
CA ARG A 606 -20.94 35.12 -3.85
C ARG A 606 -19.64 35.89 -4.06
N HIS A 607 -18.63 35.30 -4.69
CA HIS A 607 -17.32 35.90 -4.88
C HIS A 607 -16.86 35.86 -6.34
N PRO A 608 -17.63 36.40 -7.30
CA PRO A 608 -17.29 36.36 -8.73
C PRO A 608 -15.97 37.06 -9.07
N ASN A 609 -15.58 38.07 -8.29
CA ASN A 609 -14.31 38.76 -8.49
C ASN A 609 -13.10 37.85 -8.21
N TRP A 610 -13.28 36.81 -7.38
CA TRP A 610 -12.21 35.87 -7.06
C TRP A 610 -11.94 34.92 -8.24
N SER A 611 -12.98 34.39 -8.90
CA SER A 611 -12.78 33.58 -10.11
C SER A 611 -12.16 34.39 -11.25
N ASP A 612 -12.61 35.64 -11.44
CA ASP A 612 -12.01 36.55 -12.43
C ASP A 612 -10.53 36.83 -12.11
N ALA A 613 -10.17 37.00 -10.83
CA ALA A 613 -8.79 37.17 -10.39
C ALA A 613 -7.92 35.92 -10.60
N LEU A 614 -8.46 34.72 -10.36
CA LEU A 614 -7.76 33.45 -10.64
C LEU A 614 -7.46 33.29 -12.14
N CYS A 615 -8.40 33.67 -13.02
CA CYS A 615 -8.13 33.71 -14.46
C CYS A 615 -6.98 34.66 -14.82
N GLY A 616 -6.91 35.84 -14.19
CA GLY A 616 -5.79 36.76 -14.34
C GLY A 616 -4.46 36.15 -13.89
N CYS A 617 -4.46 35.43 -12.76
CA CYS A 617 -3.29 34.73 -12.25
C CYS A 617 -2.86 33.59 -13.18
N PHE A 618 -3.80 32.80 -13.70
CA PHE A 618 -3.54 31.76 -14.68
C PHE A 618 -2.93 32.33 -15.97
N ALA A 619 -3.50 33.41 -16.51
CA ALA A 619 -2.97 34.06 -17.70
C ALA A 619 -1.57 34.68 -17.48
N ALA A 620 -1.23 35.06 -16.24
CA ALA A 620 0.14 35.46 -15.89
C ALA A 620 1.08 34.25 -15.81
N ALA A 621 0.68 33.18 -15.13
CA ALA A 621 1.47 31.96 -14.96
C ALA A 621 1.71 31.20 -16.29
N ALA A 622 0.72 31.20 -17.18
CA ALA A 622 0.79 30.53 -18.48
C ALA A 622 1.68 31.26 -19.52
N ARG A 623 2.03 32.54 -19.29
CA ARG A 623 2.90 33.30 -20.19
C ARG A 623 4.38 32.92 -20.09
N GLY A 624 4.81 32.25 -19.02
CA GLY A 624 6.14 31.65 -18.94
C GLY A 624 6.21 30.39 -19.81
N GLN A 625 7.37 30.13 -20.44
CA GLN A 625 7.63 28.86 -21.11
C GLN A 625 7.39 27.74 -20.09
N GLN A 626 6.35 26.92 -20.32
CA GLN A 626 6.04 25.80 -19.44
C GLN A 626 7.12 24.75 -19.65
N PRO A 627 7.96 24.43 -18.65
CA PRO A 627 8.81 23.26 -18.74
C PRO A 627 7.91 22.03 -18.93
N HIS A 628 8.31 21.13 -19.82
CA HIS A 628 7.63 19.86 -19.96
C HIS A 628 7.77 19.09 -18.64
N VAL A 629 6.64 18.87 -17.96
CA VAL A 629 6.62 18.18 -16.67
C VAL A 629 6.91 16.71 -16.92
N GLN A 630 8.11 16.27 -16.56
CA GLN A 630 8.44 14.84 -16.65
C GLN A 630 7.60 14.05 -15.64
N SER A 631 7.34 12.77 -15.93
CA SER A 631 6.63 11.90 -15.00
C SER A 631 7.37 11.85 -13.65
N GLY A 632 6.75 12.39 -12.59
CA GLY A 632 7.35 12.51 -11.26
C GLY A 632 7.75 13.93 -10.84
N GLU A 633 7.77 14.88 -11.77
CA GLU A 633 7.94 16.30 -11.45
C GLU A 633 6.64 16.92 -10.91
N ASP A 634 6.79 18.04 -10.22
CA ASP A 634 5.64 18.76 -9.69
C ASP A 634 4.78 19.37 -10.78
N GLN A 635 3.47 19.30 -10.58
CA GLN A 635 2.55 20.06 -11.39
C GLN A 635 2.82 21.57 -11.22
N PRO A 636 2.88 22.33 -12.33
CA PRO A 636 3.14 23.75 -12.27
C PRO A 636 1.95 24.49 -11.67
N THR A 637 2.19 25.70 -11.16
CA THR A 637 1.16 26.59 -10.61
C THR A 637 -0.02 26.80 -11.59
N SER A 638 0.27 26.89 -12.89
CA SER A 638 -0.71 27.00 -13.97
C SER A 638 -1.71 25.83 -13.99
N HIS A 639 -1.27 24.59 -13.76
CA HIS A 639 -2.13 23.40 -13.77
C HIS A 639 -3.10 23.41 -12.58
N PHE A 640 -2.62 23.73 -11.37
CA PHE A 640 -3.50 23.83 -10.20
C PHE A 640 -4.51 24.96 -10.33
N LEU A 641 -4.10 26.13 -10.87
CA LEU A 641 -5.01 27.23 -11.16
C LEU A 641 -6.06 26.82 -12.20
N LEU A 642 -5.66 26.18 -13.30
CA LEU A 642 -6.59 25.71 -14.32
C LEU A 642 -7.61 24.72 -13.75
N SER A 643 -7.15 23.73 -12.97
CA SER A 643 -8.02 22.79 -12.27
C SER A 643 -9.00 23.51 -11.34
N ALA A 644 -8.53 24.46 -10.53
CA ALA A 644 -9.38 25.25 -9.64
C ALA A 644 -10.47 26.00 -10.41
N ILE A 645 -10.08 26.63 -11.52
CA ILE A 645 -10.97 27.42 -12.34
C ILE A 645 -12.01 26.54 -13.04
N CYS A 646 -11.61 25.36 -13.57
CA CYS A 646 -12.53 24.39 -14.17
C CYS A 646 -13.53 23.82 -13.15
N HIS A 647 -13.10 23.51 -11.93
CA HIS A 647 -14.01 23.09 -10.86
C HIS A 647 -15.03 24.17 -10.50
N LEU A 648 -14.61 25.44 -10.44
CA LEU A 648 -15.53 26.58 -10.23
C LEU A 648 -16.53 26.70 -11.39
N ALA A 649 -16.06 26.63 -12.64
CA ALA A 649 -16.93 26.68 -13.81
C ALA A 649 -17.98 25.56 -13.81
N ALA A 650 -17.55 24.33 -13.49
CA ALA A 650 -18.44 23.18 -13.38
C ALA A 650 -19.47 23.36 -12.25
N ALA A 651 -19.03 23.76 -11.05
CA ALA A 651 -19.92 23.98 -9.91
C ALA A 651 -20.91 25.13 -10.12
N GLY A 652 -20.55 26.16 -10.89
CA GLY A 652 -21.45 27.25 -11.26
C GLY A 652 -22.49 26.86 -12.32
N ALA A 653 -22.21 25.84 -13.13
CA ALA A 653 -23.15 25.31 -14.12
C ALA A 653 -24.24 24.42 -13.48
N ASP A 654 -23.96 23.87 -12.30
CA ASP A 654 -24.91 23.08 -11.53
C ASP A 654 -25.97 23.98 -10.90
N ASN A 655 -27.24 23.81 -11.31
CA ASN A 655 -28.40 24.51 -10.75
C ASN A 655 -28.73 23.99 -9.33
N SER A 656 -27.80 24.14 -8.39
CA SER A 656 -28.05 23.80 -6.99
C SER A 656 -29.04 24.80 -6.37
N PRO A 657 -30.07 24.34 -5.62
CA PRO A 657 -31.08 25.21 -5.00
C PRO A 657 -30.50 26.24 -4.02
N ALA A 658 -29.24 26.10 -3.59
CA ALA A 658 -28.55 27.12 -2.80
C ALA A 658 -28.29 28.44 -3.57
N ALA A 659 -28.47 28.46 -4.90
CA ALA A 659 -28.18 29.58 -5.80
C ALA A 659 -29.44 30.20 -6.46
N GLU A 660 -30.61 30.14 -5.81
CA GLU A 660 -31.89 30.62 -6.37
C GLU A 660 -31.90 32.09 -6.85
N ALA A 661 -30.97 32.94 -6.39
CA ALA A 661 -30.87 34.34 -6.79
C ALA A 661 -29.71 34.68 -7.76
N GLY A 662 -29.02 33.68 -8.33
CA GLY A 662 -27.86 33.94 -9.21
C GLY A 662 -27.37 32.78 -10.08
N ALA A 663 -28.02 31.62 -10.05
CA ALA A 663 -27.59 30.42 -10.77
C ALA A 663 -27.43 30.61 -12.29
N ALA A 664 -28.36 31.32 -12.95
CA ALA A 664 -28.28 31.56 -14.39
C ALA A 664 -27.04 32.37 -14.79
N ALA A 665 -26.71 33.42 -14.01
CA ALA A 665 -25.52 34.23 -14.23
C ALA A 665 -24.23 33.46 -13.93
N ALA A 666 -24.22 32.62 -12.89
CA ALA A 666 -23.10 31.75 -12.54
C ALA A 666 -22.81 30.72 -13.64
N SER A 667 -23.85 30.07 -14.18
CA SER A 667 -23.75 29.08 -15.25
C SER A 667 -23.23 29.70 -16.56
N GLN A 668 -23.79 30.84 -16.98
CA GLN A 668 -23.32 31.57 -18.16
C GLN A 668 -21.85 32.00 -18.02
N ARG A 669 -21.46 32.50 -16.84
CA ARG A 669 -20.09 32.94 -16.56
C ARG A 669 -19.11 31.78 -16.54
N GLY A 670 -19.46 30.66 -15.91
CA GLY A 670 -18.65 29.44 -15.88
C GLY A 670 -18.34 28.95 -17.30
N GLY A 671 -19.35 28.98 -18.18
CA GLY A 671 -19.20 28.63 -19.58
C GLY A 671 -18.26 29.52 -20.39
N GLN A 672 -18.47 30.84 -20.30
CA GLN A 672 -17.61 31.82 -20.99
C GLN A 672 -16.15 31.73 -20.54
N LEU A 673 -15.95 31.46 -19.25
CA LEU A 673 -14.65 31.36 -18.63
C LEU A 673 -13.92 30.09 -19.06
N LEU A 674 -14.61 28.95 -19.12
CA LEU A 674 -14.06 27.71 -19.67
C LEU A 674 -13.75 27.82 -21.17
N GLN A 675 -14.62 28.45 -21.96
CA GLN A 675 -14.37 28.72 -23.37
C GLN A 675 -13.12 29.59 -23.58
N ARG A 676 -12.99 30.69 -22.80
CA ARG A 676 -11.83 31.58 -22.87
C ARG A 676 -10.54 30.83 -22.51
N LEU A 677 -10.56 30.03 -21.46
CA LEU A 677 -9.39 29.29 -20.97
C LEU A 677 -8.92 28.21 -21.94
N LEU A 678 -9.84 27.52 -22.60
CA LEU A 678 -9.47 26.45 -23.54
C LEU A 678 -9.13 26.96 -24.93
N SER A 679 -9.70 28.09 -25.36
CA SER A 679 -9.46 28.64 -26.70
C SER A 679 -7.99 28.98 -26.98
N GLN A 680 -7.25 29.48 -25.98
CA GLN A 680 -5.84 29.85 -26.14
C GLN A 680 -4.90 28.62 -26.24
N PRO A 681 -4.92 27.65 -25.30
CA PRO A 681 -4.17 26.41 -25.44
C PRO A 681 -4.54 25.63 -26.70
N ALA A 682 -5.82 25.63 -27.10
CA ALA A 682 -6.26 25.04 -28.35
C ALA A 682 -5.55 25.69 -29.55
N ALA A 683 -5.64 27.00 -29.72
CA ALA A 683 -4.98 27.70 -30.81
C ALA A 683 -3.45 27.53 -30.80
N ALA A 684 -2.84 27.46 -29.61
CA ALA A 684 -1.40 27.24 -29.46
C ALA A 684 -0.98 25.81 -29.83
N ALA A 685 -1.77 24.79 -29.44
CA ALA A 685 -1.57 23.41 -29.88
C ALA A 685 -1.65 23.29 -31.40
N GLU A 686 -2.63 23.96 -32.04
CA GLU A 686 -2.78 23.98 -33.49
C GLU A 686 -1.58 24.59 -34.19
N ALA A 687 -1.13 25.76 -33.72
CA ALA A 687 0.04 26.42 -34.27
C ALA A 687 1.31 25.55 -34.14
N ALA A 688 1.48 24.88 -33.00
CA ALA A 688 2.60 23.97 -32.76
C ALA A 688 2.55 22.72 -33.66
N LEU A 689 1.37 22.12 -33.84
CA LEU A 689 1.19 20.97 -34.74
C LEU A 689 1.43 21.35 -36.21
N ALA A 690 0.93 22.52 -36.63
CA ALA A 690 1.19 23.06 -37.97
C ALA A 690 2.69 23.33 -38.18
N ALA A 691 3.36 23.89 -37.17
CA ALA A 691 4.81 24.08 -37.21
C ALA A 691 5.55 22.74 -37.34
N ALA A 692 5.17 21.71 -36.58
CA ALA A 692 5.76 20.38 -36.68
C ALA A 692 5.59 19.75 -38.07
N ALA A 693 4.41 19.90 -38.68
CA ALA A 693 4.13 19.39 -40.03
C ALA A 693 4.98 20.06 -41.12
N THR A 694 5.30 21.35 -40.95
CA THR A 694 6.13 22.13 -41.90
C THR A 694 7.62 22.11 -41.60
N ALA A 695 8.04 21.66 -40.41
CA ALA A 695 9.42 21.68 -39.98
C ALA A 695 10.28 20.75 -40.84
N SER A 696 11.35 21.30 -41.42
CA SER A 696 12.35 20.56 -42.22
C SER A 696 13.41 19.86 -41.36
N SER A 697 13.68 20.38 -40.16
CA SER A 697 14.64 19.83 -39.20
C SER A 697 13.91 18.95 -38.18
N VAL A 698 14.52 17.81 -37.85
CA VAL A 698 14.03 16.87 -36.83
C VAL A 698 13.90 17.56 -35.46
N ASP A 699 14.88 18.39 -35.06
CA ASP A 699 14.87 19.07 -33.76
C ASP A 699 13.74 20.10 -33.66
N HIS A 700 13.50 20.88 -34.72
CA HIS A 700 12.40 21.85 -34.75
C HIS A 700 11.04 21.15 -34.75
N ARG A 701 10.93 20.05 -35.48
CA ARG A 701 9.73 19.21 -35.47
C ARG A 701 9.48 18.67 -34.06
N GLN A 702 10.50 18.10 -33.43
CA GLN A 702 10.46 17.56 -32.09
C GLN A 702 10.02 18.61 -31.06
N GLN A 703 10.65 19.79 -31.07
CA GLN A 703 10.29 20.90 -30.18
C GLN A 703 8.84 21.34 -30.36
N ALA A 704 8.35 21.40 -31.61
CA ALA A 704 6.97 21.75 -31.91
C ALA A 704 5.98 20.66 -31.45
N LEU A 705 6.34 19.38 -31.56
CA LEU A 705 5.55 18.27 -31.03
C LEU A 705 5.48 18.31 -29.49
N ASP A 706 6.59 18.62 -28.81
CA ASP A 706 6.62 18.76 -27.35
C ASP A 706 5.76 19.93 -26.85
N GLN A 707 5.77 21.06 -27.58
CA GLN A 707 4.88 22.20 -27.33
C GLN A 707 3.41 21.83 -27.51
N ALA A 708 3.08 21.12 -28.60
CA ALA A 708 1.73 20.64 -28.84
C ALA A 708 1.26 19.70 -27.73
N ALA A 709 2.11 18.76 -27.29
CA ALA A 709 1.82 17.85 -26.20
C ALA A 709 1.55 18.59 -24.88
N ALA A 710 2.34 19.62 -24.54
CA ALA A 710 2.13 20.43 -23.34
C ALA A 710 0.78 21.19 -23.36
N HIS A 711 0.39 21.75 -24.51
CA HIS A 711 -0.90 22.42 -24.67
C HIS A 711 -2.09 21.44 -24.63
N LEU A 712 -1.95 20.25 -25.24
CA LEU A 712 -2.96 19.20 -25.16
C LEU A 712 -3.12 18.66 -23.74
N GLU A 713 -2.03 18.56 -22.99
CA GLU A 713 -2.07 18.17 -21.58
C GLU A 713 -2.83 19.19 -20.73
N THR A 714 -2.64 20.48 -21.01
CA THR A 714 -3.39 21.58 -20.39
C THR A 714 -4.89 21.41 -20.65
N ILE A 715 -5.28 21.09 -21.89
CA ILE A 715 -6.67 20.83 -22.28
C ILE A 715 -7.19 19.58 -21.56
N ALA A 716 -6.43 18.49 -21.53
CA ALA A 716 -6.83 17.25 -20.86
C ALA A 716 -7.12 17.48 -19.37
N VAL A 717 -6.25 18.19 -18.64
CA VAL A 717 -6.45 18.54 -17.23
C VAL A 717 -7.74 19.34 -17.02
N ALA A 718 -8.02 20.30 -17.90
CA ALA A 718 -9.24 21.09 -17.83
C ALA A 718 -10.51 20.24 -18.08
N LEU A 719 -10.47 19.32 -19.04
CA LEU A 719 -11.56 18.38 -19.33
C LEU A 719 -11.80 17.41 -18.16
N GLU A 720 -10.74 16.85 -17.59
CA GLU A 720 -10.82 15.96 -16.43
C GLU A 720 -11.41 16.66 -15.21
N ALA A 721 -10.96 17.88 -14.92
CA ALA A 721 -11.49 18.70 -13.83
C ALA A 721 -12.99 19.00 -14.05
N ALA A 722 -13.39 19.34 -15.28
CA ALA A 722 -14.79 19.57 -15.59
C ALA A 722 -15.65 18.29 -15.48
N ALA A 723 -15.13 17.14 -15.90
CA ALA A 723 -15.84 15.86 -15.88
C ALA A 723 -15.99 15.26 -14.47
N CYS A 724 -14.97 15.38 -13.61
CA CYS A 724 -14.99 14.86 -12.23
C CYS A 724 -16.08 15.49 -11.35
N GLY A 725 -16.64 16.64 -11.73
CA GLY A 725 -17.72 17.29 -11.00
C GLY A 725 -19.01 16.47 -10.92
N GLY A 726 -19.31 15.62 -11.91
CA GLY A 726 -20.62 14.98 -12.05
C GLY A 726 -20.90 13.75 -11.18
N THR A 727 -19.87 12.98 -10.80
CA THR A 727 -20.04 11.57 -10.38
C THR A 727 -19.95 11.30 -8.88
N SER A 728 -19.52 12.27 -8.06
CA SER A 728 -19.22 12.05 -6.63
C SER A 728 -20.42 12.17 -5.67
N GLY A 729 -21.64 12.39 -6.17
CA GLY A 729 -22.85 12.38 -5.35
C GLY A 729 -23.28 10.95 -5.03
N GLY A 730 -23.06 10.50 -3.80
CA GLY A 730 -23.30 9.14 -3.33
C GLY A 730 -24.65 8.54 -3.77
N SER A 731 -24.60 7.26 -4.13
CA SER A 731 -25.67 6.42 -4.67
C SER A 731 -26.84 6.13 -3.70
N HIS A 732 -27.21 7.06 -2.83
CA HIS A 732 -28.15 6.83 -1.72
C HIS A 732 -29.37 7.76 -1.64
N SER A 733 -29.59 8.67 -2.60
CA SER A 733 -30.87 9.39 -2.69
C SER A 733 -31.49 9.22 -4.07
N GLY A 734 -32.55 8.40 -4.14
CA GLY A 734 -33.31 8.07 -5.36
C GLY A 734 -34.17 9.20 -5.92
N SER A 735 -33.66 10.43 -5.98
CA SER A 735 -34.36 11.55 -6.62
C SER A 735 -34.05 11.57 -8.12
N LYS A 736 -34.97 11.02 -8.92
CA LYS A 736 -34.87 10.89 -10.39
C LYS A 736 -35.24 12.17 -11.17
N ASP A 737 -35.63 13.25 -10.52
CA ASP A 737 -36.27 14.40 -11.18
C ASP A 737 -35.37 15.63 -11.38
N ARG A 738 -34.03 15.48 -11.41
CA ARG A 738 -33.17 16.62 -11.74
C ARG A 738 -33.04 16.75 -13.27
N PRO A 739 -33.51 17.86 -13.89
CA PRO A 739 -33.32 18.09 -15.31
C PRO A 739 -31.82 18.13 -15.62
N GLU A 740 -31.40 17.37 -16.62
CA GLU A 740 -30.01 17.29 -17.10
C GLU A 740 -29.53 18.70 -17.47
N SER A 741 -28.59 19.24 -16.70
CA SER A 741 -28.01 20.56 -16.94
C SER A 741 -27.05 20.50 -18.13
N ASN A 742 -27.58 20.61 -19.35
CA ASN A 742 -26.83 20.50 -20.61
C ASN A 742 -25.85 21.64 -20.90
N GLY A 743 -25.89 22.76 -20.15
CA GLY A 743 -25.15 23.99 -20.51
C GLY A 743 -23.64 23.84 -20.61
N LEU A 744 -23.00 23.17 -19.63
CA LEU A 744 -21.53 22.96 -19.66
C LEU A 744 -21.13 21.97 -20.76
N ALA A 745 -21.94 20.92 -20.95
CA ALA A 745 -21.68 19.88 -21.94
C ALA A 745 -21.76 20.43 -23.38
N GLU A 746 -22.72 21.31 -23.67
CA GLU A 746 -22.83 21.99 -24.96
C GLU A 746 -21.64 22.93 -25.24
N GLN A 747 -21.18 23.66 -24.22
CA GLN A 747 -20.03 24.55 -24.36
C GLN A 747 -18.71 23.79 -24.53
N LEU A 748 -18.54 22.68 -23.80
CA LEU A 748 -17.44 21.75 -24.00
C LEU A 748 -17.47 21.15 -25.41
N LEU A 749 -18.66 20.79 -25.93
CA LEU A 749 -18.82 20.33 -27.30
C LEU A 749 -18.37 21.38 -28.32
N GLY A 750 -18.70 22.65 -28.10
CA GLY A 750 -18.24 23.76 -28.93
C GLY A 750 -16.71 23.86 -28.99
N VAL A 751 -16.04 23.81 -27.83
CA VAL A 751 -14.57 23.81 -27.75
C VAL A 751 -13.98 22.56 -28.40
N LEU A 752 -14.53 21.39 -28.13
CA LEU A 752 -14.04 20.11 -28.66
C LEU A 752 -14.28 19.98 -30.18
N SER A 753 -15.33 20.60 -30.71
CA SER A 753 -15.56 20.68 -32.15
C SER A 753 -14.51 21.54 -32.86
N SER A 754 -14.08 22.65 -32.25
CA SER A 754 -12.95 23.44 -32.77
C SER A 754 -11.63 22.68 -32.68
N LEU A 755 -11.43 21.91 -31.60
CA LEU A 755 -10.29 21.03 -31.45
C LEU A 755 -10.30 19.90 -32.48
N ALA A 756 -11.45 19.32 -32.83
CA ALA A 756 -11.54 18.19 -33.76
C ALA A 756 -10.87 18.47 -35.12
N GLY A 757 -11.02 19.68 -35.66
CA GLY A 757 -10.36 20.09 -36.92
C GLY A 757 -8.83 20.15 -36.82
N MET A 758 -8.32 20.74 -35.75
CA MET A 758 -6.89 20.77 -35.41
C MET A 758 -6.33 19.36 -35.20
N LEU A 759 -7.10 18.53 -34.52
CA LEU A 759 -6.70 17.20 -34.13
C LEU A 759 -6.63 16.22 -35.31
N GLN A 760 -7.48 16.39 -36.33
CA GLN A 760 -7.34 15.67 -37.60
C GLN A 760 -6.02 15.99 -38.30
N GLN A 761 -5.55 17.24 -38.21
CA GLN A 761 -4.23 17.62 -38.73
C GLN A 761 -3.09 17.05 -37.88
N ALA A 762 -3.26 17.02 -36.55
CA ALA A 762 -2.33 16.40 -35.61
C ALA A 762 -2.12 14.91 -35.91
N VAL A 763 -3.23 14.19 -36.09
CA VAL A 763 -3.25 12.78 -36.48
C VAL A 763 -2.53 12.55 -37.80
N ALA A 764 -2.77 13.41 -38.80
CA ALA A 764 -2.09 13.31 -40.09
C ALA A 764 -0.57 13.53 -39.96
N ALA A 765 -0.15 14.51 -39.15
CA ALA A 765 1.25 14.78 -38.87
C ALA A 765 1.92 13.65 -38.07
N ALA A 766 1.23 13.12 -37.05
CA ALA A 766 1.70 12.01 -36.24
C ALA A 766 1.78 10.71 -37.06
N GLY A 767 0.79 10.42 -37.92
CA GLY A 767 0.83 9.26 -38.82
C GLY A 767 1.98 9.33 -39.82
N ALA A 768 2.33 10.52 -40.29
CA ALA A 768 3.53 10.72 -41.11
C ALA A 768 4.82 10.51 -40.29
N ALA A 769 4.86 10.97 -39.04
CA ALA A 769 5.99 10.80 -38.13
C ALA A 769 6.19 9.35 -37.63
N ALA A 770 5.12 8.59 -37.46
CA ALA A 770 5.13 7.19 -37.01
C ALA A 770 5.95 6.27 -37.92
N THR A 771 6.00 6.60 -39.21
CA THR A 771 6.86 5.88 -40.16
C THR A 771 8.36 6.15 -39.96
N GLN A 772 8.72 7.17 -39.17
CA GLN A 772 10.10 7.63 -38.96
C GLN A 772 10.65 7.37 -37.55
N GLN A 773 9.87 6.77 -36.63
CA GLN A 773 10.28 6.43 -35.25
C GLN A 773 10.99 7.58 -34.51
N LEU A 774 10.32 8.74 -34.38
CA LEU A 774 10.90 9.90 -33.70
C LEU A 774 10.70 9.82 -32.17
N PRO A 775 11.69 10.22 -31.34
CA PRO A 775 11.65 10.06 -29.88
C PRO A 775 10.55 10.86 -29.14
N GLY A 776 9.95 11.89 -29.75
CA GLY A 776 8.85 12.68 -29.17
C GLY A 776 7.44 12.18 -29.41
N GLU A 777 7.29 11.22 -30.31
CA GLU A 777 6.01 10.58 -30.61
C GLU A 777 5.24 10.04 -29.38
N PRO A 778 5.87 9.44 -28.35
CA PRO A 778 5.13 8.92 -27.20
C PRO A 778 4.45 10.01 -26.36
N LEU A 779 5.03 11.22 -26.26
CA LEU A 779 4.47 12.31 -25.45
C LEU A 779 3.20 12.88 -26.09
N LEU A 780 3.23 13.11 -27.40
CA LEU A 780 2.04 13.57 -28.12
C LEU A 780 0.94 12.52 -28.05
N LEU A 781 1.25 11.25 -28.32
CA LEU A 781 0.28 10.16 -28.25
C LEU A 781 -0.33 10.04 -26.84
N GLN A 782 0.50 10.18 -25.79
CA GLN A 782 0.02 10.19 -24.41
C GLN A 782 -0.94 11.34 -24.13
N ALA A 783 -0.62 12.56 -24.55
CA ALA A 783 -1.50 13.72 -24.38
C ALA A 783 -2.82 13.54 -25.15
N LEU A 784 -2.78 13.05 -26.40
CA LEU A 784 -3.98 12.73 -27.19
C LEU A 784 -4.85 11.66 -26.54
N CYS A 785 -4.22 10.59 -26.02
CA CYS A 785 -4.92 9.53 -25.29
C CYS A 785 -5.56 10.06 -24.00
N ARG A 786 -4.91 10.98 -23.29
CA ARG A 786 -5.44 11.61 -22.09
C ARG A 786 -6.64 12.50 -22.40
N VAL A 787 -6.57 13.31 -23.47
CA VAL A 787 -7.73 14.08 -23.97
C VAL A 787 -8.88 13.15 -24.34
N ALA A 788 -8.62 12.08 -25.10
CA ALA A 788 -9.64 11.11 -25.48
C ALA A 788 -10.31 10.46 -24.25
N ALA A 789 -9.53 10.04 -23.25
CA ALA A 789 -10.05 9.50 -22.01
C ALA A 789 -10.91 10.53 -21.24
N ALA A 790 -10.46 11.78 -21.15
CA ALA A 790 -11.18 12.86 -20.47
C ALA A 790 -12.54 13.17 -21.13
N THR A 791 -12.66 12.98 -22.45
CA THR A 791 -13.93 13.17 -23.18
C THR A 791 -14.92 12.02 -23.06
N ALA A 792 -14.51 10.86 -22.54
CA ALA A 792 -15.32 9.63 -22.58
C ALA A 792 -16.68 9.76 -21.90
N ALA A 793 -16.77 10.51 -20.81
CA ALA A 793 -18.01 10.75 -20.07
C ALA A 793 -18.81 11.97 -20.60
N THR A 794 -18.42 12.53 -21.75
CA THR A 794 -19.01 13.75 -22.32
C THR A 794 -19.64 13.47 -23.69
N PRO A 795 -20.54 14.33 -24.18
CA PRO A 795 -21.06 14.24 -25.55
C PRO A 795 -19.97 14.28 -26.64
N ALA A 796 -18.77 14.73 -26.31
CA ALA A 796 -17.63 14.81 -27.23
C ALA A 796 -16.78 13.53 -27.28
N ALA A 797 -17.19 12.44 -26.64
CA ALA A 797 -16.49 11.16 -26.70
C ALA A 797 -16.22 10.70 -28.15
N GLY A 798 -17.12 11.02 -29.10
CA GLY A 798 -16.93 10.70 -30.52
C GLY A 798 -15.71 11.40 -31.13
N ALA A 799 -15.45 12.65 -30.74
CA ALA A 799 -14.23 13.36 -31.12
C ALA A 799 -12.99 12.75 -30.44
N GLY A 800 -13.12 12.36 -29.18
CA GLY A 800 -12.08 11.60 -28.45
C GLY A 800 -11.70 10.30 -29.14
N LEU A 801 -12.67 9.56 -29.69
CA LEU A 801 -12.39 8.35 -30.46
C LEU A 801 -11.62 8.65 -31.76
N GLN A 802 -12.03 9.69 -32.49
CA GLN A 802 -11.37 10.09 -33.74
C GLN A 802 -9.88 10.44 -33.52
N LEU A 803 -9.50 10.89 -32.31
CA LEU A 803 -8.11 11.13 -31.94
C LEU A 803 -7.23 9.90 -31.96
N VAL A 804 -7.76 8.81 -31.40
CA VAL A 804 -6.98 7.64 -31.04
C VAL A 804 -7.14 6.50 -32.04
N GLN A 805 -8.23 6.49 -32.80
CA GLN A 805 -8.52 5.50 -33.85
C GLN A 805 -7.37 5.26 -34.86
N PRO A 806 -6.63 6.28 -35.35
CA PRO A 806 -5.54 6.10 -36.31
C PRO A 806 -4.39 5.24 -35.78
N PHE A 807 -4.17 5.24 -34.47
CA PHE A 807 -3.09 4.50 -33.81
C PHE A 807 -3.50 3.07 -33.43
N ALA A 808 -4.80 2.73 -33.53
CA ALA A 808 -5.33 1.43 -33.09
C ALA A 808 -4.78 0.23 -33.87
N ALA A 809 -4.38 0.42 -35.14
CA ALA A 809 -3.84 -0.67 -35.95
C ALA A 809 -2.36 -0.99 -35.65
N SER A 810 -1.62 -0.05 -35.04
CA SER A 810 -0.21 -0.20 -34.69
C SER A 810 0.05 0.52 -33.36
N PRO A 811 -0.44 -0.05 -32.24
CA PRO A 811 -0.34 0.58 -30.93
C PRO A 811 1.14 0.70 -30.53
N GLN A 812 1.60 1.93 -30.29
CA GLN A 812 2.99 2.18 -29.88
C GLN A 812 3.16 2.35 -28.37
N HIS A 813 2.06 2.59 -27.65
CA HIS A 813 2.09 2.84 -26.21
C HIS A 813 0.81 2.35 -25.50
N PRO A 814 0.90 1.81 -24.26
CA PRO A 814 -0.27 1.28 -23.53
C PRO A 814 -1.32 2.33 -23.12
N CYS A 815 -1.00 3.64 -23.21
CA CYS A 815 -1.98 4.71 -22.96
C CYS A 815 -3.16 4.68 -23.93
N LEU A 816 -2.94 4.18 -25.16
CA LEU A 816 -3.97 4.04 -26.18
C LEU A 816 -5.05 3.03 -25.75
N LEU A 817 -4.62 1.87 -25.23
CA LEU A 817 -5.52 0.85 -24.69
C LEU A 817 -6.34 1.41 -23.52
N ARG A 818 -5.74 2.22 -22.64
CA ARG A 818 -6.44 2.87 -21.52
C ARG A 818 -7.48 3.89 -22.01
N ALA A 819 -7.12 4.71 -23.01
CA ALA A 819 -8.05 5.69 -23.58
C ALA A 819 -9.26 5.00 -24.24
N LEU A 820 -9.03 3.93 -25.01
CA LEU A 820 -10.10 3.13 -25.59
C LEU A 820 -10.97 2.45 -24.51
N ALA A 821 -10.37 2.02 -23.39
CA ALA A 821 -11.12 1.44 -22.28
C ALA A 821 -12.03 2.48 -21.60
N SER A 822 -11.52 3.70 -21.38
CA SER A 822 -12.32 4.82 -20.86
C SER A 822 -13.46 5.17 -21.81
N LEU A 823 -13.19 5.28 -23.13
CA LEU A 823 -14.21 5.53 -24.15
C LEU A 823 -15.28 4.44 -24.16
N ALA A 824 -14.90 3.17 -24.03
CA ALA A 824 -15.83 2.05 -23.94
C ALA A 824 -16.77 2.12 -22.73
N GLY A 825 -16.31 2.65 -21.59
CA GLY A 825 -17.15 2.88 -20.41
C GLY A 825 -18.09 4.10 -20.53
N GLY A 826 -17.88 4.97 -21.52
CA GLY A 826 -18.67 6.18 -21.74
C GLY A 826 -20.04 5.90 -22.38
N SER A 827 -21.11 6.47 -21.82
CA SER A 827 -22.48 6.29 -22.33
C SER A 827 -22.79 7.09 -23.60
N CYS A 828 -21.98 8.09 -23.94
CA CYS A 828 -22.26 9.06 -25.00
C CYS A 828 -21.91 8.61 -26.43
N LEU A 829 -21.37 7.39 -26.63
CA LEU A 829 -20.79 6.95 -27.91
C LEU A 829 -21.73 6.18 -28.85
N GLN A 830 -23.05 6.21 -28.65
CA GLN A 830 -23.97 5.36 -29.41
C GLN A 830 -23.81 5.48 -30.94
N ALA A 831 -23.59 6.68 -31.47
CA ALA A 831 -23.41 6.91 -32.91
C ALA A 831 -22.05 6.43 -33.47
N SER A 832 -21.00 6.46 -32.65
CA SER A 832 -19.63 6.07 -33.04
C SER A 832 -19.26 4.66 -32.56
N MET A 833 -20.23 3.89 -32.08
CA MET A 833 -20.00 2.58 -31.51
C MET A 833 -19.31 1.60 -32.48
N PRO A 834 -19.69 1.49 -33.77
CA PRO A 834 -18.99 0.60 -34.70
C PRO A 834 -17.50 0.94 -34.88
N GLN A 835 -17.16 2.23 -34.89
CA GLN A 835 -15.77 2.70 -35.00
C GLN A 835 -14.97 2.35 -33.74
N LEU A 836 -15.58 2.50 -32.55
CA LEU A 836 -14.96 2.12 -31.28
C LEU A 836 -14.73 0.61 -31.21
N GLN A 837 -15.71 -0.18 -31.64
CA GLN A 837 -15.61 -1.64 -31.74
C GLN A 837 -14.42 -2.07 -32.60
N GLN A 838 -14.30 -1.49 -33.79
CA GLN A 838 -13.20 -1.77 -34.70
C GLN A 838 -11.84 -1.34 -34.12
N ALA A 839 -11.75 -0.12 -33.56
CA ALA A 839 -10.53 0.37 -32.95
C ALA A 839 -10.08 -0.50 -31.76
N ALA A 840 -11.01 -0.89 -30.88
CA ALA A 840 -10.71 -1.76 -29.75
C ALA A 840 -10.23 -3.13 -30.19
N SER A 841 -10.93 -3.78 -31.14
CA SER A 841 -10.54 -5.10 -31.65
C SER A 841 -9.15 -5.09 -32.29
N SER A 842 -8.90 -4.16 -33.23
CA SER A 842 -7.59 -4.03 -33.89
C SER A 842 -6.47 -3.77 -32.88
N CYS A 843 -6.71 -2.90 -31.90
CA CYS A 843 -5.72 -2.52 -30.89
C CYS A 843 -5.38 -3.68 -29.95
N ILE A 844 -6.38 -4.46 -29.50
CA ILE A 844 -6.17 -5.66 -28.68
C ILE A 844 -5.36 -6.69 -29.46
N GLN A 845 -5.76 -6.99 -30.70
CA GLN A 845 -5.10 -8.01 -31.51
C GLN A 845 -3.63 -7.64 -31.82
N ALA A 846 -3.38 -6.40 -32.23
CA ALA A 846 -2.03 -5.92 -32.51
C ALA A 846 -1.15 -5.89 -31.24
N SER A 847 -1.69 -5.37 -30.13
CA SER A 847 -0.96 -5.30 -28.85
C SER A 847 -0.64 -6.70 -28.31
N ALA A 848 -1.59 -7.64 -28.36
CA ALA A 848 -1.36 -9.00 -27.90
C ALA A 848 -0.32 -9.73 -28.76
N ALA A 849 -0.35 -9.52 -30.09
CA ALA A 849 0.63 -10.13 -30.98
C ALA A 849 2.07 -9.65 -30.71
N GLN A 850 2.25 -8.39 -30.29
CA GLN A 850 3.57 -7.78 -30.08
C GLN A 850 4.03 -7.82 -28.61
N HIS A 851 3.09 -7.77 -27.65
CA HIS A 851 3.36 -7.44 -26.25
C HIS A 851 2.63 -8.35 -25.24
N ALA A 852 2.18 -9.55 -25.60
CA ALA A 852 1.46 -10.44 -24.68
C ALA A 852 2.25 -10.78 -23.41
N ASP A 853 3.58 -10.86 -23.48
CA ASP A 853 4.47 -11.19 -22.36
C ASP A 853 5.03 -9.96 -21.62
N ASP A 854 4.73 -8.75 -22.12
CA ASP A 854 5.25 -7.51 -21.56
C ASP A 854 4.39 -7.01 -20.38
N SER A 855 4.99 -6.92 -19.20
CA SER A 855 4.30 -6.54 -17.97
C SER A 855 3.75 -5.11 -17.97
N ASP A 856 4.27 -4.22 -18.83
CA ASP A 856 3.82 -2.83 -18.90
C ASP A 856 2.54 -2.68 -19.75
N TRP A 857 2.37 -3.59 -20.72
CA TRP A 857 1.21 -3.62 -21.63
C TRP A 857 0.04 -4.40 -21.07
N GLN A 858 0.32 -5.51 -20.38
CA GLN A 858 -0.70 -6.42 -19.83
C GLN A 858 -1.82 -5.72 -19.02
N PRO A 859 -1.54 -4.76 -18.10
CA PRO A 859 -2.61 -4.10 -17.34
C PRO A 859 -3.58 -3.30 -18.20
N ALA A 860 -3.06 -2.62 -19.24
CA ALA A 860 -3.86 -1.80 -20.13
C ALA A 860 -4.66 -2.67 -21.12
N LEU A 861 -4.04 -3.73 -21.63
CA LEU A 861 -4.67 -4.71 -22.53
C LEU A 861 -5.85 -5.39 -21.83
N LEU A 862 -5.65 -5.88 -20.61
CA LEU A 862 -6.69 -6.54 -19.83
C LEU A 862 -7.77 -5.58 -19.34
N HIS A 863 -7.42 -4.31 -19.06
CA HIS A 863 -8.42 -3.29 -18.74
C HIS A 863 -9.33 -2.96 -19.93
N LEU A 864 -8.78 -2.87 -21.15
CA LEU A 864 -9.59 -2.74 -22.36
C LEU A 864 -10.43 -4.01 -22.61
N GLY A 865 -9.87 -5.19 -22.37
CA GLY A 865 -10.62 -6.46 -22.43
C GLY A 865 -11.81 -6.49 -21.48
N GLU A 866 -11.61 -6.08 -20.22
CA GLU A 866 -12.67 -5.92 -19.21
C GLU A 866 -13.76 -4.95 -19.70
N ALA A 867 -13.37 -3.77 -20.18
CA ALA A 867 -14.31 -2.79 -20.72
C ALA A 867 -15.06 -3.33 -21.95
N CYS A 868 -14.42 -4.12 -22.81
CA CYS A 868 -15.06 -4.76 -23.95
C CYS A 868 -16.10 -5.80 -23.51
N VAL A 869 -15.83 -6.60 -22.48
CA VAL A 869 -16.82 -7.56 -21.96
C VAL A 869 -18.05 -6.84 -21.41
N LEU A 870 -17.84 -5.76 -20.65
CA LEU A 870 -18.93 -5.04 -19.99
C LEU A 870 -19.76 -4.19 -20.98
N HIS A 871 -19.06 -3.43 -21.85
CA HIS A 871 -19.66 -2.37 -22.64
C HIS A 871 -19.65 -2.64 -24.15
N LEU A 872 -18.70 -3.41 -24.67
CA LEU A 872 -18.57 -3.72 -26.11
C LEU A 872 -18.60 -5.24 -26.39
N PRO A 873 -19.62 -5.98 -25.94
CA PRO A 873 -19.59 -7.44 -25.93
C PRO A 873 -19.40 -8.06 -27.32
N ALA A 874 -19.73 -7.34 -28.41
CA ALA A 874 -19.43 -7.77 -29.77
C ALA A 874 -17.91 -7.89 -30.05
N VAL A 875 -17.09 -7.00 -29.49
CA VAL A 875 -15.62 -7.08 -29.57
C VAL A 875 -15.10 -8.27 -28.78
N ALA A 876 -15.60 -8.45 -27.55
CA ALA A 876 -15.19 -9.57 -26.72
C ALA A 876 -15.67 -10.92 -27.27
N ALA A 877 -16.80 -10.95 -28.00
CA ALA A 877 -17.34 -12.14 -28.65
C ALA A 877 -16.51 -12.60 -29.86
N ASP A 878 -15.74 -11.71 -30.49
CA ASP A 878 -14.84 -12.05 -31.58
C ASP A 878 -13.78 -13.07 -31.12
N ALA A 879 -13.61 -14.14 -31.90
CA ALA A 879 -12.77 -15.27 -31.51
C ALA A 879 -11.30 -14.90 -31.34
N ALA A 880 -10.74 -14.20 -32.33
CA ALA A 880 -9.34 -13.79 -32.31
C ALA A 880 -9.04 -12.82 -31.15
N THR A 881 -9.95 -11.87 -30.92
CA THR A 881 -9.84 -10.91 -29.81
C THR A 881 -9.93 -11.60 -28.45
N LEU A 882 -10.88 -12.52 -28.26
CA LEU A 882 -11.03 -13.25 -26.99
C LEU A 882 -9.82 -14.13 -26.70
N ASP A 883 -9.34 -14.87 -27.71
CA ASP A 883 -8.20 -15.77 -27.54
C ASP A 883 -6.93 -14.98 -27.18
N ALA A 884 -6.71 -13.83 -27.82
CA ALA A 884 -5.64 -12.90 -27.47
C ALA A 884 -5.71 -12.42 -26.01
N LEU A 885 -6.89 -12.04 -25.53
CA LEU A 885 -7.10 -11.61 -24.14
C LEU A 885 -6.91 -12.76 -23.14
N LEU A 886 -7.33 -13.98 -23.48
CA LEU A 886 -7.15 -15.16 -22.64
C LEU A 886 -5.67 -15.53 -22.51
N VAL A 887 -4.91 -15.47 -23.60
CA VAL A 887 -3.45 -15.68 -23.59
C VAL A 887 -2.78 -14.61 -22.72
N ALA A 888 -3.12 -13.34 -22.90
CA ALA A 888 -2.58 -12.26 -22.06
C ALA A 888 -2.94 -12.48 -20.58
N ALA A 889 -4.19 -12.84 -20.27
CA ALA A 889 -4.63 -13.13 -18.91
C ALA A 889 -3.83 -14.29 -18.30
N GLN A 890 -3.61 -15.39 -19.03
CA GLN A 890 -2.83 -16.53 -18.55
C GLN A 890 -1.37 -16.16 -18.23
N HIS A 891 -0.72 -15.35 -19.07
CA HIS A 891 0.63 -14.84 -18.78
C HIS A 891 0.61 -13.92 -17.55
N SER A 892 -0.37 -13.02 -17.46
CA SER A 892 -0.56 -12.14 -16.30
C SER A 892 -0.85 -12.90 -15.00
N MET A 893 -1.54 -14.04 -15.05
CA MET A 893 -1.76 -14.91 -13.89
C MET A 893 -0.49 -15.63 -13.40
N ARG A 894 0.59 -15.61 -14.18
CA ARG A 894 1.92 -16.11 -13.81
C ARG A 894 2.89 -15.00 -13.39
N SER A 895 2.44 -13.74 -13.48
CA SER A 895 3.25 -12.58 -13.09
C SER A 895 3.30 -12.42 -11.57
N TYR A 896 4.37 -11.80 -11.07
CA TYR A 896 4.48 -11.38 -9.67
C TYR A 896 4.13 -9.90 -9.47
N ASN A 897 3.76 -9.19 -10.54
CA ASN A 897 3.31 -7.81 -10.49
C ASN A 897 1.84 -7.75 -10.03
N ARG A 898 1.59 -7.07 -8.91
CA ARG A 898 0.27 -6.96 -8.28
C ARG A 898 -0.79 -6.38 -9.24
N THR A 899 -0.47 -5.28 -9.93
CA THR A 899 -1.40 -4.59 -10.83
C THR A 899 -1.78 -5.46 -12.02
N VAL A 900 -0.80 -6.19 -12.58
CA VAL A 900 -1.02 -7.16 -13.66
C VAL A 900 -1.95 -8.29 -13.20
N CYS A 901 -1.71 -8.85 -12.00
CA CYS A 901 -2.55 -9.89 -11.43
C CYS A 901 -3.98 -9.40 -11.19
N GLU A 902 -4.14 -8.22 -10.58
CA GLU A 902 -5.46 -7.63 -10.28
C GLU A 902 -6.27 -7.42 -11.57
N ARG A 903 -5.64 -6.94 -12.65
CA ARG A 903 -6.30 -6.77 -13.96
C ARG A 903 -6.68 -8.09 -14.62
N ALA A 904 -5.86 -9.14 -14.49
CA ALA A 904 -6.21 -10.47 -14.98
C ALA A 904 -7.43 -11.05 -14.24
N LEU A 905 -7.53 -10.81 -12.92
CA LEU A 905 -8.69 -11.23 -12.14
C LEU A 905 -9.94 -10.44 -12.50
N SER A 906 -9.85 -9.11 -12.63
CA SER A 906 -10.98 -8.27 -13.04
C SER A 906 -11.52 -8.68 -14.42
N PHE A 907 -10.64 -8.93 -15.38
CA PHE A 907 -11.04 -9.42 -16.71
C PHE A 907 -11.69 -10.81 -16.64
N ALA A 908 -11.07 -11.76 -15.94
CA ALA A 908 -11.61 -13.12 -15.79
C ALA A 908 -13.00 -13.12 -15.12
N GLU A 909 -13.17 -12.29 -14.08
CA GLU A 909 -14.45 -12.12 -13.40
C GLU A 909 -15.50 -11.49 -14.33
N ALA A 910 -15.17 -10.41 -15.02
CA ALA A 910 -16.07 -9.77 -15.97
C ALA A 910 -16.51 -10.75 -17.06
N LEU A 911 -15.56 -11.54 -17.61
CA LEU A 911 -15.83 -12.56 -18.62
C LEU A 911 -16.76 -13.64 -18.09
N CYS A 912 -16.50 -14.21 -16.90
CA CYS A 912 -17.35 -15.27 -16.35
C CYS A 912 -18.76 -14.76 -16.00
N CYS A 913 -18.88 -13.50 -15.56
CA CYS A 913 -20.15 -12.88 -15.18
C CYS A 913 -20.92 -12.29 -16.37
N CYS A 914 -20.46 -12.51 -17.62
CA CYS A 914 -21.11 -11.92 -18.78
C CYS A 914 -22.54 -12.47 -18.93
N GLY A 915 -23.55 -11.60 -18.87
CA GLY A 915 -24.97 -11.97 -19.03
C GLY A 915 -25.79 -12.03 -17.73
N SER A 916 -25.15 -12.15 -16.56
CA SER A 916 -25.84 -12.09 -15.26
C SER A 916 -26.09 -10.66 -14.79
N CYS A 917 -25.20 -9.74 -15.18
CA CYS A 917 -25.37 -8.31 -15.01
C CYS A 917 -26.31 -7.79 -16.09
N VAL A 918 -27.60 -8.14 -16.02
CA VAL A 918 -28.61 -7.34 -16.73
C VAL A 918 -28.68 -6.04 -15.93
N PRO A 919 -28.22 -4.89 -16.44
CA PRO A 919 -28.56 -3.63 -15.80
C PRO A 919 -30.09 -3.62 -15.74
N GLU A 920 -30.67 -3.66 -14.54
CA GLU A 920 -32.10 -3.43 -14.36
C GLU A 920 -32.37 -2.15 -15.13
N ALA A 921 -33.05 -2.28 -16.27
CA ALA A 921 -33.39 -1.15 -17.12
C ALA A 921 -34.22 -0.24 -16.22
N THR A 922 -33.58 0.82 -15.73
CA THR A 922 -34.17 1.77 -14.81
C THR A 922 -35.42 2.28 -15.50
N GLY A 923 -36.59 1.89 -14.98
CA GLY A 923 -37.88 2.07 -15.65
C GLY A 923 -37.99 3.45 -16.29
N ALA A 924 -37.91 3.49 -17.61
CA ALA A 924 -38.16 4.68 -18.41
C ALA A 924 -39.67 4.91 -18.40
N GLY A 925 -40.10 5.83 -17.54
CA GLY A 925 -41.49 6.29 -17.48
C GLY A 925 -41.92 6.88 -18.82
N GLN A 926 -43.07 6.42 -19.30
CA GLN A 926 -43.73 6.89 -20.52
C GLN A 926 -44.36 8.25 -20.25
N ASP A 927 -43.64 9.37 -20.41
CA ASP A 927 -44.28 10.69 -20.55
C ASP A 927 -43.34 11.70 -21.22
N ALA A 928 -43.49 11.89 -22.54
CA ALA A 928 -43.13 13.12 -23.26
C ALA A 928 -43.52 13.01 -24.76
N ALA A 929 -44.74 13.40 -25.09
CA ALA A 929 -45.21 13.54 -26.47
C ALA A 929 -44.89 14.95 -27.00
N ALA A 930 -43.64 15.21 -27.40
CA ALA A 930 -43.27 16.32 -28.31
C ALA A 930 -41.78 16.27 -28.78
N ALA A 931 -41.31 15.15 -29.33
CA ALA A 931 -40.05 15.04 -30.11
C ALA A 931 -40.01 13.78 -31.01
N ALA A 932 -41.16 13.39 -31.57
CA ALA A 932 -41.46 12.00 -31.91
C ALA A 932 -40.68 11.36 -33.08
N ALA A 933 -40.14 12.11 -34.04
CA ALA A 933 -39.51 11.52 -35.22
C ALA A 933 -37.99 11.26 -35.05
N ALA A 934 -37.25 12.24 -34.52
CA ALA A 934 -35.81 12.06 -34.23
C ALA A 934 -35.58 11.12 -33.03
N ALA A 935 -36.45 11.19 -32.02
CA ALA A 935 -36.42 10.28 -30.88
C ALA A 935 -36.74 8.83 -31.29
N ALA A 936 -37.65 8.61 -32.24
CA ALA A 936 -37.96 7.26 -32.73
C ALA A 936 -36.78 6.61 -33.48
N ALA A 937 -36.07 7.36 -34.33
CA ALA A 937 -34.90 6.85 -35.04
C ALA A 937 -33.72 6.55 -34.07
N ALA A 938 -33.47 7.44 -33.10
CA ALA A 938 -32.47 7.22 -32.06
C ALA A 938 -32.84 6.04 -31.15
N ALA A 939 -34.11 5.91 -30.76
CA ALA A 939 -34.62 4.78 -29.98
C ALA A 939 -34.51 3.45 -30.74
N ALA A 940 -34.79 3.43 -32.04
CA ALA A 940 -34.64 2.24 -32.88
C ALA A 940 -33.16 1.82 -33.01
N ALA A 941 -32.25 2.78 -33.21
CA ALA A 941 -30.81 2.52 -33.25
C ALA A 941 -30.28 2.01 -31.90
N ALA A 942 -30.71 2.62 -30.78
CA ALA A 942 -30.36 2.19 -29.43
C ALA A 942 -30.90 0.78 -29.12
N ALA A 943 -32.14 0.48 -29.52
CA ALA A 943 -32.73 -0.85 -29.36
C ALA A 943 -31.99 -1.92 -30.19
N ALA A 944 -31.60 -1.60 -31.42
CA ALA A 944 -30.80 -2.48 -32.26
C ALA A 944 -29.40 -2.74 -31.66
N ALA A 945 -28.74 -1.70 -31.14
CA ALA A 945 -27.46 -1.83 -30.46
C ALA A 945 -27.57 -2.67 -29.17
N ALA A 946 -28.63 -2.46 -28.38
CA ALA A 946 -28.90 -3.26 -27.18
C ALA A 946 -29.18 -4.74 -27.53
N ALA A 947 -29.95 -5.01 -28.59
CA ALA A 947 -30.20 -6.36 -29.08
C ALA A 947 -28.92 -7.04 -29.57
N ALA A 948 -28.08 -6.33 -30.32
CA ALA A 948 -26.77 -6.83 -30.76
C ALA A 948 -25.85 -7.12 -29.57
N ALA A 949 -25.82 -6.24 -28.56
CA ALA A 949 -25.08 -6.46 -27.33
C ALA A 949 -25.59 -7.67 -26.53
N ALA A 950 -26.90 -7.85 -26.44
CA ALA A 950 -27.52 -9.03 -25.81
C ALA A 950 -27.17 -10.32 -26.56
N ALA A 951 -27.23 -10.30 -27.90
CA ALA A 951 -26.84 -11.44 -28.73
C ALA A 951 -25.35 -11.79 -28.57
N ALA A 952 -24.48 -10.79 -28.51
CA ALA A 952 -23.04 -11.00 -28.27
C ALA A 952 -22.76 -11.55 -26.87
N ARG A 953 -23.44 -11.07 -25.82
CA ARG A 953 -23.35 -11.64 -24.47
C ARG A 953 -23.85 -13.08 -24.44
N HIS A 954 -24.95 -13.37 -25.13
CA HIS A 954 -25.46 -14.74 -25.26
C HIS A 954 -24.45 -15.64 -25.99
N HIS A 955 -23.80 -15.15 -27.04
CA HIS A 955 -22.74 -15.89 -27.73
C HIS A 955 -21.52 -16.16 -26.83
N LEU A 956 -21.07 -15.17 -26.06
CA LEU A 956 -20.03 -15.33 -25.05
C LEU A 956 -20.41 -16.38 -24.01
N GLN A 957 -21.64 -16.32 -23.50
CA GLN A 957 -22.17 -17.30 -22.55
C GLN A 957 -22.19 -18.71 -23.14
N GLN A 958 -22.58 -18.86 -24.40
CA GLN A 958 -22.53 -20.14 -25.10
C GLN A 958 -21.10 -20.66 -25.24
N ARG A 959 -20.12 -19.81 -25.53
CA ARG A 959 -18.70 -20.21 -25.57
C ARG A 959 -18.17 -20.62 -24.20
N LEU A 960 -18.59 -19.93 -23.13
CA LEU A 960 -18.25 -20.28 -21.75
C LEU A 960 -18.80 -21.65 -21.35
N ASP A 961 -20.06 -21.94 -21.72
CA ASP A 961 -20.76 -23.17 -21.35
C ASP A 961 -20.36 -24.35 -22.25
N ALA A 962 -20.54 -24.22 -23.56
CA ALA A 962 -20.36 -25.32 -24.52
C ALA A 962 -18.91 -25.46 -25.02
N GLY A 963 -18.15 -24.37 -25.03
CA GLY A 963 -16.75 -24.38 -25.48
C GLY A 963 -15.73 -24.79 -24.42
N GLY A 964 -16.18 -25.10 -23.19
CA GLY A 964 -15.29 -25.40 -22.06
C GLY A 964 -14.47 -24.19 -21.59
N LEU A 965 -14.75 -22.99 -22.10
CA LEU A 965 -13.97 -21.81 -21.76
C LEU A 965 -14.17 -21.40 -20.30
N GLY A 966 -15.38 -21.50 -19.76
CA GLY A 966 -15.65 -21.24 -18.33
C GLY A 966 -14.82 -22.16 -17.44
N THR A 967 -14.76 -23.45 -17.78
CA THR A 967 -13.89 -24.43 -17.14
C THR A 967 -12.41 -24.04 -17.21
N ALA A 968 -11.93 -23.58 -18.37
CA ALA A 968 -10.54 -23.16 -18.56
C ALA A 968 -10.18 -21.92 -17.73
N VAL A 969 -11.07 -20.92 -17.67
CA VAL A 969 -10.87 -19.72 -16.85
C VAL A 969 -10.87 -20.06 -15.37
N VAL A 970 -11.82 -20.88 -14.89
CA VAL A 970 -11.85 -21.36 -13.50
C VAL A 970 -10.59 -22.16 -13.18
N LEU A 971 -10.10 -23.01 -14.09
CA LEU A 971 -8.83 -23.72 -13.91
C LEU A 971 -7.65 -22.74 -13.77
N GLY A 972 -7.58 -21.71 -14.63
CA GLY A 972 -6.56 -20.66 -14.53
C GLY A 972 -6.56 -19.99 -13.15
N LEU A 973 -7.75 -19.65 -12.63
CA LEU A 973 -7.91 -19.08 -11.29
C LEU A 973 -7.51 -20.05 -10.16
N LEU A 974 -7.83 -21.35 -10.29
CA LEU A 974 -7.40 -22.36 -9.33
C LEU A 974 -5.88 -22.54 -9.32
N LEU A 975 -5.23 -22.54 -10.49
CA LEU A 975 -3.78 -22.60 -10.62
C LEU A 975 -3.09 -21.33 -10.09
N ALA A 976 -3.69 -20.16 -10.35
CA ALA A 976 -3.28 -18.89 -9.74
C ALA A 976 -3.30 -18.98 -8.20
N ALA A 977 -4.40 -19.48 -7.63
CA ALA A 977 -4.53 -19.69 -6.19
C ALA A 977 -3.65 -20.83 -5.64
N ALA A 978 -3.14 -21.70 -6.50
CA ALA A 978 -2.21 -22.79 -6.17
C ALA A 978 -0.74 -22.37 -6.19
N GLY A 979 -0.44 -21.12 -6.54
CA GLY A 979 0.91 -20.56 -6.49
C GLY A 979 1.42 -20.01 -7.82
N ALA A 980 0.63 -20.04 -8.92
CA ALA A 980 1.01 -19.33 -10.14
C ALA A 980 0.94 -17.80 -9.95
N MET A 981 0.05 -17.31 -9.07
CA MET A 981 0.07 -15.93 -8.57
C MET A 981 0.71 -15.83 -7.18
N PRO A 982 1.19 -14.63 -6.78
CA PRO A 982 1.66 -14.38 -5.43
C PRO A 982 0.62 -14.71 -4.35
N PRO A 983 1.03 -15.20 -3.16
CA PRO A 983 0.09 -15.63 -2.10
C PRO A 983 -0.91 -14.57 -1.62
N TYR A 984 -0.58 -13.28 -1.76
CA TYR A 984 -1.47 -12.18 -1.40
C TYR A 984 -2.72 -12.10 -2.31
N MET A 985 -2.68 -12.70 -3.51
CA MET A 985 -3.81 -12.70 -4.45
C MET A 985 -4.88 -13.76 -4.13
N VAL A 986 -4.60 -14.75 -3.27
CA VAL A 986 -5.54 -15.86 -2.98
C VAL A 986 -6.90 -15.35 -2.48
N ILE A 987 -6.92 -14.26 -1.70
CA ILE A 987 -8.17 -13.66 -1.21
C ILE A 987 -8.96 -13.04 -2.36
N ALA A 988 -8.29 -12.26 -3.22
CA ALA A 988 -8.91 -11.64 -4.38
C ALA A 988 -9.44 -12.68 -5.38
N ILE A 989 -8.69 -13.77 -5.61
CA ILE A 989 -9.12 -14.89 -6.46
C ILE A 989 -10.36 -15.55 -5.88
N ALA A 990 -10.37 -15.83 -4.58
CA ALA A 990 -11.52 -16.44 -3.91
C ALA A 990 -12.77 -15.54 -3.96
N ASP A 991 -12.58 -14.23 -3.81
CA ASP A 991 -13.64 -13.23 -3.97
C ASP A 991 -14.20 -13.21 -5.40
N ALA A 992 -13.32 -13.22 -6.41
CA ALA A 992 -13.72 -13.26 -7.83
C ALA A 992 -14.48 -14.55 -8.17
N LEU A 993 -14.00 -15.72 -7.70
CA LEU A 993 -14.69 -17.01 -7.89
C LEU A 993 -16.05 -17.04 -7.18
N HIS A 994 -16.16 -16.47 -5.98
CA HIS A 994 -17.42 -16.41 -5.24
C HIS A 994 -18.43 -15.46 -5.90
N ARG A 995 -17.99 -14.27 -6.35
CA ARG A 995 -18.83 -13.36 -7.14
C ARG A 995 -19.26 -13.99 -8.46
N THR A 996 -18.35 -14.71 -9.13
CA THR A 996 -18.67 -15.50 -10.33
C THR A 996 -19.76 -16.51 -10.03
N TRP A 997 -19.61 -17.32 -8.96
CA TRP A 997 -20.64 -18.27 -8.54
C TRP A 997 -21.99 -17.59 -8.32
N ARG A 998 -22.01 -16.48 -7.58
CA ARG A 998 -23.25 -15.71 -7.33
C ARG A 998 -23.88 -15.16 -8.60
N ALA A 999 -23.08 -14.73 -9.55
CA ALA A 999 -23.57 -14.19 -10.82
C ALA A 999 -24.15 -15.30 -11.71
N VAL A 1000 -23.43 -16.41 -11.89
CA VAL A 1000 -23.76 -17.41 -12.92
C VAL A 1000 -24.71 -18.51 -12.44
N GLY A 1001 -24.93 -18.62 -11.13
CA GLY A 1001 -25.78 -19.62 -10.50
C GLY A 1001 -25.06 -20.94 -10.16
N ASP A 1002 -25.70 -21.75 -9.32
CA ASP A 1002 -25.13 -22.96 -8.73
C ASP A 1002 -24.74 -24.01 -9.78
N ASP A 1003 -25.65 -24.32 -10.70
CA ASP A 1003 -25.46 -25.42 -11.66
C ASP A 1003 -24.29 -25.18 -12.61
N ARG A 1004 -24.23 -23.97 -13.17
CA ARG A 1004 -23.19 -23.58 -14.14
C ARG A 1004 -21.82 -23.48 -13.47
N PHE A 1005 -21.73 -22.81 -12.32
CA PHE A 1005 -20.48 -22.73 -11.58
C PHE A 1005 -20.00 -24.11 -11.12
N ALA A 1006 -20.91 -24.97 -10.66
CA ALA A 1006 -20.59 -26.34 -10.29
C ALA A 1006 -20.04 -27.16 -11.47
N ALA A 1007 -20.60 -27.01 -12.67
CA ALA A 1007 -20.09 -27.66 -13.88
C ALA A 1007 -18.66 -27.19 -14.20
N TRP A 1008 -18.42 -25.87 -14.22
CA TRP A 1008 -17.09 -25.31 -14.49
C TRP A 1008 -16.06 -25.74 -13.45
N LEU A 1009 -16.40 -25.68 -12.16
CA LEU A 1009 -15.49 -26.04 -11.07
C LEU A 1009 -15.13 -27.53 -11.10
N ARG A 1010 -16.10 -28.42 -11.35
CA ARG A 1010 -15.84 -29.87 -11.49
C ARG A 1010 -14.96 -30.17 -12.70
N GLY A 1011 -15.28 -29.60 -13.86
CA GLY A 1011 -14.45 -29.76 -15.05
C GLY A 1011 -13.02 -29.27 -14.81
N ALA A 1012 -12.86 -28.14 -14.11
CA ALA A 1012 -11.54 -27.56 -13.85
C ALA A 1012 -10.73 -28.43 -12.90
N ALA A 1013 -11.33 -28.78 -11.75
CA ALA A 1013 -10.66 -29.52 -10.69
C ALA A 1013 -10.38 -30.98 -11.03
N LEU A 1014 -11.35 -31.67 -11.65
CA LEU A 1014 -11.37 -33.13 -11.79
C LEU A 1014 -10.97 -33.60 -13.20
N GLU A 1015 -11.29 -32.84 -14.25
CA GLU A 1015 -11.10 -33.29 -15.63
C GLU A 1015 -9.86 -32.64 -16.25
N SER A 1016 -9.78 -31.32 -16.21
CA SER A 1016 -8.79 -30.52 -16.96
C SER A 1016 -7.53 -30.15 -16.18
N ALA A 1017 -7.47 -30.39 -14.85
CA ALA A 1017 -6.32 -30.00 -14.05
C ALA A 1017 -5.01 -30.68 -14.51
N PRO A 1018 -3.91 -29.93 -14.70
CA PRO A 1018 -2.63 -30.50 -15.13
C PRO A 1018 -1.98 -31.34 -14.02
N ALA A 1019 -1.03 -32.22 -14.38
CA ALA A 1019 -0.44 -33.20 -13.46
C ALA A 1019 0.32 -32.58 -12.27
N ASP A 1020 0.79 -31.35 -12.43
CA ASP A 1020 1.49 -30.56 -11.42
C ASP A 1020 0.56 -29.85 -10.43
N ALA A 1021 -0.76 -29.81 -10.69
CA ALA A 1021 -1.72 -29.21 -9.78
C ALA A 1021 -1.71 -29.93 -8.41
N PRO A 1022 -1.67 -29.21 -7.27
CA PRO A 1022 -1.41 -29.80 -5.96
C PRO A 1022 -2.48 -30.81 -5.51
N TRP A 1023 -3.74 -30.59 -5.92
CA TRP A 1023 -4.85 -31.50 -5.61
C TRP A 1023 -4.84 -32.78 -6.45
N ARG A 1024 -4.10 -32.86 -7.57
CA ARG A 1024 -4.01 -34.10 -8.38
C ARG A 1024 -3.34 -35.25 -7.64
N ARG A 1025 -2.54 -34.95 -6.62
CA ARG A 1025 -1.92 -35.96 -5.74
C ARG A 1025 -2.91 -36.61 -4.78
N TRP A 1026 -4.10 -36.03 -4.62
CA TRP A 1026 -5.12 -36.57 -3.73
C TRP A 1026 -5.81 -37.75 -4.41
N LYS A 1027 -6.33 -38.69 -3.61
CA LYS A 1027 -7.22 -39.72 -4.15
C LYS A 1027 -8.43 -39.07 -4.79
N ARG A 1028 -8.97 -39.67 -5.86
CA ARG A 1028 -10.08 -39.10 -6.62
C ARG A 1028 -11.29 -38.80 -5.74
N GLU A 1029 -11.60 -39.69 -4.80
CA GLU A 1029 -12.73 -39.52 -3.87
C GLU A 1029 -12.53 -38.29 -2.96
N ALA A 1030 -11.28 -38.00 -2.56
CA ALA A 1030 -10.95 -36.82 -1.76
C ALA A 1030 -11.02 -35.52 -2.60
N GLN A 1031 -10.68 -35.58 -3.89
CA GLN A 1031 -10.85 -34.45 -4.80
C GLN A 1031 -12.35 -34.14 -4.97
N GLU A 1032 -13.16 -35.16 -5.25
CA GLU A 1032 -14.62 -35.05 -5.41
C GLU A 1032 -15.29 -34.52 -4.13
N ALA A 1033 -14.90 -35.03 -2.95
CA ALA A 1033 -15.41 -34.55 -1.67
C ALA A 1033 -15.05 -33.07 -1.41
N ALA A 1034 -13.81 -32.65 -1.71
CA ALA A 1034 -13.41 -31.27 -1.51
C ALA A 1034 -14.12 -30.29 -2.46
N VAL A 1035 -14.36 -30.70 -3.71
CA VAL A 1035 -15.17 -29.94 -4.66
C VAL A 1035 -16.63 -29.85 -4.20
N ALA A 1036 -17.19 -30.95 -3.66
CA ALA A 1036 -18.54 -30.94 -3.08
C ALA A 1036 -18.64 -29.98 -1.86
N ASP A 1037 -17.62 -29.95 -1.00
CA ASP A 1037 -17.56 -29.02 0.13
C ASP A 1037 -17.48 -27.55 -0.33
N LEU A 1038 -16.70 -27.26 -1.38
CA LEU A 1038 -16.61 -25.94 -1.99
C LEU A 1038 -17.95 -25.46 -2.56
N LEU A 1039 -18.71 -26.38 -3.17
CA LEU A 1039 -20.04 -26.12 -3.74
C LEU A 1039 -21.18 -26.24 -2.71
N SER A 1040 -20.86 -26.38 -1.42
CA SER A 1040 -21.89 -26.50 -0.40
C SER A 1040 -22.73 -25.22 -0.26
N PRO A 1041 -24.03 -25.31 0.06
CA PRO A 1041 -24.90 -24.13 0.24
C PRO A 1041 -24.36 -23.13 1.27
N GLN A 1042 -23.62 -23.61 2.28
CA GLN A 1042 -22.99 -22.74 3.26
C GLN A 1042 -21.86 -21.90 2.66
N CYS A 1043 -21.11 -22.42 1.69
CA CYS A 1043 -20.10 -21.64 0.98
C CYS A 1043 -20.72 -20.64 0.02
N ALA A 1044 -21.87 -20.96 -0.58
CA ALA A 1044 -22.63 -19.98 -1.36
C ALA A 1044 -22.96 -18.78 -0.46
N LEU A 1045 -23.54 -19.04 0.72
CA LEU A 1045 -23.97 -18.01 1.69
C LEU A 1045 -22.81 -17.28 2.39
N ASP A 1046 -21.68 -17.95 2.63
CA ASP A 1046 -20.53 -17.41 3.36
C ASP A 1046 -19.24 -17.45 2.53
N ALA A 1047 -18.89 -16.30 1.95
CA ALA A 1047 -17.65 -16.10 1.21
C ALA A 1047 -16.40 -16.39 2.06
N ARG A 1048 -16.44 -16.17 3.38
CA ARG A 1048 -15.29 -16.46 4.26
C ARG A 1048 -15.06 -17.96 4.38
N ARG A 1049 -16.14 -18.76 4.43
CA ARG A 1049 -16.05 -20.22 4.42
C ARG A 1049 -15.51 -20.74 3.09
N PHE A 1050 -16.03 -20.23 1.97
CA PHE A 1050 -15.54 -20.56 0.63
C PHE A 1050 -14.03 -20.28 0.50
N LYS A 1051 -13.57 -19.09 0.90
CA LYS A 1051 -12.14 -18.70 0.94
C LYS A 1051 -11.26 -19.70 1.68
N ARG A 1052 -11.69 -20.14 2.88
CA ARG A 1052 -10.92 -21.09 3.70
C ARG A 1052 -10.80 -22.44 3.02
N LEU A 1053 -11.90 -22.96 2.47
CA LEU A 1053 -11.89 -24.24 1.78
C LEU A 1053 -11.09 -24.18 0.49
N LEU A 1054 -11.19 -23.08 -0.28
CA LEU A 1054 -10.42 -22.89 -1.50
C LEU A 1054 -8.92 -22.89 -1.18
N LYS A 1055 -8.53 -22.16 -0.13
CA LYS A 1055 -7.15 -22.15 0.35
C LYS A 1055 -6.67 -23.54 0.78
N VAL A 1056 -7.53 -24.39 1.34
CA VAL A 1056 -7.16 -25.78 1.67
C VAL A 1056 -6.99 -26.60 0.39
N PHE A 1057 -7.94 -26.47 -0.55
CA PHE A 1057 -7.99 -27.20 -1.81
C PHE A 1057 -6.80 -26.90 -2.72
N THR A 1058 -6.45 -25.63 -2.91
CA THR A 1058 -5.34 -25.20 -3.79
C THR A 1058 -3.97 -25.35 -3.13
N GLY A 1059 -3.88 -26.00 -1.97
CA GLY A 1059 -2.61 -26.19 -1.26
C GLY A 1059 -2.09 -24.91 -0.58
N GLY A 1060 -2.94 -23.92 -0.36
CA GLY A 1060 -2.69 -22.60 0.23
C GLY A 1060 -2.18 -22.57 1.68
N LYS A 1061 -1.54 -23.64 2.17
CA LYS A 1061 -0.61 -23.54 3.31
C LYS A 1061 0.81 -23.32 2.80
N LYS A 1062 1.18 -22.05 2.58
CA LYS A 1062 2.54 -21.49 2.47
C LYS A 1062 3.58 -22.31 1.67
N LYS A 1063 3.21 -23.01 0.59
CA LYS A 1063 4.18 -23.43 -0.44
C LYS A 1063 4.24 -22.39 -1.56
N GLY A 1064 4.51 -21.13 -1.22
CA GLY A 1064 4.99 -20.20 -2.23
C GLY A 1064 6.44 -20.57 -2.50
N GLN A 1065 6.72 -21.29 -3.59
CA GLN A 1065 8.07 -21.28 -4.14
C GLN A 1065 8.38 -19.82 -4.46
N ARG A 1066 9.28 -19.20 -3.69
CA ARG A 1066 9.99 -18.02 -4.19
C ARG A 1066 10.80 -18.54 -5.38
N VAL A 1067 10.24 -18.37 -6.59
CA VAL A 1067 11.07 -18.25 -7.78
C VAL A 1067 11.96 -17.04 -7.51
N ASP A 1068 13.27 -17.24 -7.60
CA ASP A 1068 14.26 -16.23 -7.27
C ASP A 1068 13.92 -14.96 -8.06
N GLN A 1069 13.54 -13.88 -7.33
CA GLN A 1069 13.48 -12.57 -7.95
C GLN A 1069 14.89 -12.26 -8.47
N PRO A 1070 15.05 -11.76 -9.71
CA PRO A 1070 16.32 -11.14 -10.08
C PRO A 1070 16.60 -10.08 -9.01
N ALA A 1071 17.79 -10.16 -8.40
CA ALA A 1071 18.21 -9.28 -7.34
C ALA A 1071 17.89 -7.84 -7.77
N ARG A 1072 17.04 -7.15 -7.02
CA ARG A 1072 16.92 -5.69 -7.15
C ARG A 1072 18.30 -5.16 -6.78
N GLY A 1073 19.05 -4.71 -7.78
CA GLY A 1073 20.28 -3.95 -7.57
C GLY A 1073 19.93 -2.72 -6.75
N GLY A 1074 20.45 -2.69 -5.54
CA GLY A 1074 20.61 -1.53 -4.68
C GLY A 1074 22.05 -1.54 -4.20
#